data_AF-A0A2N2H201-F1
#
_entry.id   AF-A0A2N2H201-F1
#
_cell.length_a   1.000
_cell.length_b   1.000
_cell.length_c   1.000
_cell.angle_alpha   90.00
_cell.angle_beta   90.00
_cell.angle_gamma   90.00
#
_symmetry.space_group_name_H-M   'P 1'
#
loop_
_entity.id
_entity.type
_entity.pdbx_description
1 polymer ?
#
loop_
_entity_poly.entity_id
_entity_poly.type
_entity_poly.pdbx_seq_one_letter_code
_entity_poly.pdbx_strand_id
1 'polypeptide(L)'
;MLLSMVLMFALAFPSLGCEEEKKQITADPNDSEAPLSDEAALFEGAPTNDELPEDGKFDATYPATFDLIATQSPVKSQGSRGVCSIFATVALMEHLYIKEGTLPNPDFSEQFLQWSVKKEVGAFTNTEGSSARDNLAAISRFGIVDEPTWPYQTSPWSASNDARCTGDEETRPVECFTNGNPPESAMSATRFKLPAGRYVNSNTRSIKAFITENQGAVIAGMTFFYQSWNHRAGTLPVNSSYWSEGYVTYPNEKDKEESLKKRAGHAIVLLGWDDNLEVPMRDGDGNIIKDAEGNPQLEKGFFLFKNSWGTSGFGIRNKFGAGYGWLSYKYVQEYASVYGSGTPKLDLKETCDDGRDNDYDNQIDCDDSDCAADAACRTAGLIFSNSTQTTIPDNNATGINSVITVDQPGTIGTLNVTVDITHPYTGDLTVALVGPDGTTVTLHNRAGGSADDIKKTFAPTEFAGKSITGDWTLRVSDGAASDAGTLNSWKIEFVLTGEVPAEVCDDGIDNDGNGAIDCADAACTDDPACATAQNVDLSNTTPVSIPDDDLTGATSTINVSTTGTVAGITVDVDITHPFRPDLIVKLRAPGGAELTLFDNDQDYEENLVRSFTVTDLNGQAVNGDWRLIVIDRAARDTGTLNSWRLQITVTE
;
A
#
# COMPACT_ATOMS: atom_id res chain seq x y z
N MET A 1 77.99 -15.00 -6.66
CA MET A 1 77.03 -14.20 -5.86
C MET A 1 76.18 -15.15 -5.04
N LEU A 2 75.63 -14.67 -3.93
CA LEU A 2 74.64 -15.35 -3.07
C LEU A 2 73.38 -15.73 -3.91
N LEU A 3 72.46 -16.65 -3.54
CA LEU A 3 72.23 -17.26 -2.21
C LEU A 3 71.92 -18.80 -2.21
N SER A 4 70.73 -19.25 -1.75
CA SER A 4 70.51 -20.55 -1.03
C SER A 4 69.41 -21.44 -1.68
N MET A 5 69.33 -22.80 -1.58
CA MET A 5 69.40 -23.78 -0.45
C MET A 5 68.21 -23.58 0.55
N VAL A 6 67.41 -24.55 1.01
CA VAL A 6 67.52 -26.01 1.29
C VAL A 6 66.10 -26.65 1.13
N LEU A 7 65.89 -27.69 0.31
CA LEU A 7 65.70 -29.12 0.66
C LEU A 7 64.55 -29.50 1.64
N MET A 8 63.60 -30.32 1.18
CA MET A 8 62.65 -31.07 2.02
C MET A 8 63.34 -32.20 2.81
N PHE A 9 62.81 -32.53 4.00
CA PHE A 9 63.10 -33.80 4.67
C PHE A 9 61.84 -34.39 5.31
N ALA A 10 61.59 -35.67 5.07
CA ALA A 10 60.56 -36.44 5.76
C ALA A 10 61.18 -37.20 6.94
N LEU A 11 60.45 -37.30 8.05
CA LEU A 11 60.77 -38.16 9.19
C LEU A 11 59.50 -38.83 9.72
N ALA A 12 59.63 -40.06 10.18
CA ALA A 12 58.58 -40.89 10.78
C ALA A 12 58.90 -41.21 12.25
N PHE A 13 58.07 -42.06 12.88
CA PHE A 13 58.09 -42.55 14.28
C PHE A 13 57.41 -41.65 15.33
N PRO A 14 56.90 -42.22 16.45
CA PRO A 14 56.37 -43.57 16.68
C PRO A 14 55.00 -43.59 17.41
N SER A 15 54.42 -44.78 17.60
CA SER A 15 53.26 -44.98 18.49
C SER A 15 53.63 -44.94 19.97
N LEU A 16 52.96 -44.11 20.76
CA LEU A 16 52.87 -44.20 22.22
C LEU A 16 51.41 -43.99 22.63
N GLY A 17 50.85 -44.93 23.37
CA GLY A 17 49.55 -44.75 24.00
C GLY A 17 49.68 -43.95 25.29
N CYS A 18 48.71 -43.09 25.55
CA CYS A 18 48.46 -42.48 26.86
C CYS A 18 46.99 -42.70 27.23
N GLU A 19 46.74 -42.88 28.52
CA GLU A 19 45.41 -43.05 29.11
C GLU A 19 44.46 -41.88 28.81
N GLU A 20 43.16 -42.19 28.75
CA GLU A 20 42.12 -41.17 28.77
C GLU A 20 42.09 -40.47 30.14
N GLU A 21 42.85 -39.37 30.27
CA GLU A 21 42.58 -38.41 31.32
C GLU A 21 41.17 -37.84 31.12
N LYS A 22 40.26 -38.19 32.04
CA LYS A 22 38.93 -37.61 32.18
C LYS A 22 39.04 -36.11 32.49
N LYS A 23 39.24 -35.28 31.47
CA LYS A 23 39.02 -33.85 31.57
C LYS A 23 37.54 -33.59 31.76
N GLN A 24 37.13 -33.41 33.02
CA GLN A 24 36.00 -32.53 33.30
C GLN A 24 36.28 -31.21 32.60
N ILE A 25 35.49 -30.89 31.58
CA ILE A 25 35.49 -29.58 30.97
C ILE A 25 34.86 -28.63 32.01
N THR A 26 35.71 -27.93 32.75
CA THR A 26 35.28 -26.84 33.63
C THR A 26 34.67 -25.75 32.76
N ALA A 27 33.46 -25.32 33.09
CA ALA A 27 32.69 -24.35 32.31
C ALA A 27 33.46 -23.04 32.08
N ASP A 28 33.25 -22.43 30.92
CA ASP A 28 33.62 -21.04 30.69
C ASP A 28 32.68 -20.14 31.54
N PRO A 29 33.20 -19.31 32.45
CA PRO A 29 32.36 -18.46 33.30
C PRO A 29 31.69 -17.28 32.56
N ASN A 30 31.96 -17.08 31.26
CA ASN A 30 31.35 -16.02 30.44
C ASN A 30 30.21 -16.51 29.51
N ASP A 31 29.94 -17.81 29.46
CA ASP A 31 28.80 -18.38 28.73
C ASP A 31 27.52 -18.15 29.56
N SER A 32 26.86 -17.00 29.38
CA SER A 32 25.63 -16.69 30.10
C SER A 32 24.52 -17.64 29.66
N GLU A 33 24.16 -18.58 30.55
CA GLU A 33 23.07 -19.55 30.33
C GLU A 33 21.80 -18.85 29.82
N ALA A 34 21.16 -19.46 28.83
CA ALA A 34 20.11 -18.78 28.07
C ALA A 34 18.91 -18.39 28.95
N PRO A 35 18.34 -17.19 28.77
CA PRO A 35 17.19 -16.74 29.54
C PRO A 35 15.93 -17.51 29.11
N LEU A 36 15.13 -17.87 30.11
CA LEU A 36 13.83 -18.54 29.96
C LEU A 36 12.72 -17.54 30.28
N SER A 37 11.53 -17.77 29.74
CA SER A 37 10.34 -16.96 30.04
C SER A 37 9.61 -17.49 31.28
N ASP A 38 8.63 -16.73 31.78
CA ASP A 38 7.63 -17.27 32.69
C ASP A 38 6.76 -18.32 31.97
N GLU A 39 6.46 -19.42 32.66
CA GLU A 39 5.61 -20.50 32.15
C GLU A 39 4.17 -20.02 31.97
N ALA A 40 3.62 -19.28 32.94
CA ALA A 40 2.22 -18.87 32.90
C ALA A 40 1.91 -17.96 31.70
N ALA A 41 2.83 -17.06 31.36
CA ALA A 41 2.73 -16.19 30.19
C ALA A 41 2.65 -16.95 28.84
N LEU A 42 3.27 -18.12 28.71
CA LEU A 42 3.21 -18.92 27.47
C LEU A 42 1.86 -19.63 27.28
N PHE A 43 1.18 -19.97 28.38
CA PHE A 43 -0.10 -20.68 28.39
C PHE A 43 -1.31 -19.77 28.64
N GLU A 44 -1.11 -18.46 28.81
CA GLU A 44 -2.20 -17.54 29.15
C GLU A 44 -3.31 -17.57 28.09
N GLY A 45 -4.48 -18.10 28.47
CA GLY A 45 -5.62 -18.29 27.57
C GLY A 45 -5.38 -19.26 26.39
N ALA A 46 -4.44 -20.20 26.54
CA ALA A 46 -4.36 -21.37 25.70
C ALA A 46 -5.46 -22.39 26.09
N PRO A 47 -6.21 -22.96 25.13
CA PRO A 47 -7.13 -24.06 25.40
C PRO A 47 -6.36 -25.36 25.67
N THR A 48 -7.03 -26.31 26.30
CA THR A 48 -6.50 -27.67 26.46
C THR A 48 -6.61 -28.45 25.14
N ASN A 49 -5.78 -29.48 24.95
CA ASN A 49 -5.81 -30.31 23.74
C ASN A 49 -7.17 -30.99 23.51
N ASP A 50 -7.92 -31.32 24.57
CA ASP A 50 -9.25 -31.95 24.47
C ASP A 50 -10.33 -30.97 23.95
N GLU A 51 -10.06 -29.67 23.99
CA GLU A 51 -10.93 -28.61 23.44
C GLU A 51 -10.58 -28.27 21.98
N LEU A 52 -9.47 -28.81 21.44
CA LEU A 52 -9.00 -28.56 20.08
C LEU A 52 -9.33 -29.73 19.14
N PRO A 53 -9.84 -29.46 17.91
CA PRO A 53 -10.04 -30.50 16.92
C PRO A 53 -8.69 -31.12 16.51
N GLU A 54 -8.70 -32.42 16.15
CA GLU A 54 -7.55 -33.02 15.47
C GLU A 54 -7.45 -32.45 14.04
N ASP A 55 -6.25 -32.07 13.62
CA ASP A 55 -5.98 -31.58 12.28
C ASP A 55 -5.68 -32.74 11.29
N GLY A 56 -6.08 -32.55 10.03
CA GLY A 56 -5.84 -33.49 8.93
C GLY A 56 -6.89 -34.60 8.77
N LYS A 57 -6.80 -35.35 7.66
CA LYS A 57 -7.73 -36.46 7.38
C LYS A 57 -7.40 -37.69 8.21
N PHE A 58 -8.43 -38.43 8.63
CA PHE A 58 -8.28 -39.65 9.44
C PHE A 58 -7.47 -40.78 8.75
N ASP A 59 -7.41 -40.79 7.42
CA ASP A 59 -6.62 -41.70 6.59
C ASP A 59 -5.29 -41.10 6.07
N ALA A 60 -4.97 -39.85 6.42
CA ALA A 60 -3.73 -39.22 6.01
C ALA A 60 -2.50 -39.97 6.54
N THR A 61 -1.54 -40.22 5.65
CA THR A 61 -0.24 -40.83 5.95
C THR A 61 0.86 -39.83 5.63
N TYR A 62 1.70 -39.52 6.61
CA TYR A 62 2.79 -38.56 6.49
C TYR A 62 4.13 -39.27 6.22
N PRO A 63 5.11 -38.63 5.55
CA PRO A 63 6.44 -39.19 5.39
C PRO A 63 7.14 -39.35 6.74
N ALA A 64 8.03 -40.35 6.84
CA ALA A 64 8.76 -40.64 8.08
C ALA A 64 9.74 -39.51 8.48
N THR A 65 10.14 -38.67 7.53
CA THR A 65 11.00 -37.50 7.74
C THR A 65 10.50 -36.36 6.89
N PHE A 66 10.50 -35.14 7.43
CA PHE A 66 10.11 -33.92 6.71
C PHE A 66 10.76 -32.70 7.38
N ASP A 67 11.06 -31.67 6.62
CA ASP A 67 11.54 -30.39 7.15
C ASP A 67 11.20 -29.21 6.23
N LEU A 68 11.20 -28.00 6.81
CA LEU A 68 11.02 -26.72 6.12
C LEU A 68 12.31 -25.87 6.14
N ILE A 69 13.49 -26.49 6.27
CA ILE A 69 14.78 -25.78 6.43
C ILE A 69 15.08 -24.83 5.28
N ALA A 70 14.70 -25.20 4.05
CA ALA A 70 14.85 -24.35 2.86
C ALA A 70 14.09 -23.02 2.93
N THR A 71 13.19 -22.86 3.90
CA THR A 71 12.37 -21.67 4.12
C THR A 71 12.58 -21.08 5.52
N GLN A 72 13.76 -21.27 6.12
CA GLN A 72 14.12 -20.66 7.41
C GLN A 72 15.13 -19.53 7.22
N SER A 73 14.87 -18.40 7.84
CA SER A 73 15.86 -17.34 8.07
C SER A 73 17.02 -17.84 8.96
N PRO A 74 18.14 -17.10 9.06
CA PRO A 74 19.22 -17.42 10.00
C PRO A 74 18.77 -17.57 11.47
N VAL A 75 19.57 -18.29 12.28
CA VAL A 75 19.32 -18.39 13.72
C VAL A 75 19.74 -17.08 14.42
N LYS A 76 18.77 -16.44 15.06
CA LYS A 76 18.95 -15.23 15.87
C LYS A 76 19.23 -15.57 17.36
N SER A 77 19.60 -14.55 18.15
CA SER A 77 19.83 -14.68 19.59
C SER A 77 19.02 -13.65 20.38
N GLN A 78 18.18 -14.11 21.31
CA GLN A 78 17.46 -13.26 22.25
C GLN A 78 18.37 -12.58 23.28
N GLY A 79 19.65 -12.95 23.34
CA GLY A 79 20.61 -12.41 24.30
C GLY A 79 20.24 -12.78 25.74
N SER A 80 20.14 -11.77 26.61
CA SER A 80 19.90 -11.91 28.06
C SER A 80 18.47 -11.61 28.51
N ARG A 81 17.51 -11.52 27.57
CA ARG A 81 16.10 -11.16 27.80
C ARG A 81 15.15 -12.36 27.69
N GLY A 82 14.11 -12.38 28.52
CA GLY A 82 13.10 -13.45 28.62
C GLY A 82 12.04 -13.45 27.50
N VAL A 83 12.44 -13.24 26.25
CA VAL A 83 11.56 -12.93 25.10
C VAL A 83 11.49 -14.05 24.03
N CYS A 84 11.70 -15.31 24.41
CA CYS A 84 11.74 -16.44 23.45
C CYS A 84 10.51 -16.55 22.54
N SER A 85 9.32 -16.25 23.05
CA SER A 85 8.06 -16.27 22.29
C SER A 85 7.97 -15.17 21.23
N ILE A 86 8.64 -14.04 21.42
CA ILE A 86 8.79 -12.99 20.40
C ILE A 86 9.64 -13.52 19.25
N PHE A 87 10.83 -14.05 19.55
CA PHE A 87 11.75 -14.63 18.56
C PHE A 87 11.14 -15.81 17.82
N ALA A 88 10.43 -16.71 18.52
CA ALA A 88 9.73 -17.81 17.87
C ALA A 88 8.61 -17.30 16.93
N THR A 89 7.95 -16.20 17.28
CA THR A 89 6.92 -15.61 16.41
C THR A 89 7.52 -14.91 15.19
N VAL A 90 8.62 -14.16 15.35
CA VAL A 90 9.33 -13.54 14.22
C VAL A 90 9.93 -14.60 13.31
N ALA A 91 10.55 -15.66 13.85
CA ALA A 91 11.05 -16.76 13.04
C ALA A 91 9.95 -17.52 12.27
N LEU A 92 8.73 -17.63 12.83
CA LEU A 92 7.56 -18.11 12.08
C LEU A 92 7.18 -17.13 10.95
N MET A 93 7.18 -15.83 11.21
CA MET A 93 6.84 -14.80 10.23
C MET A 93 7.83 -14.79 9.07
N GLU A 94 9.13 -14.70 9.36
CA GLU A 94 10.20 -14.77 8.36
C GLU A 94 10.09 -16.04 7.50
N HIS A 95 9.83 -17.19 8.13
CA HIS A 95 9.57 -18.44 7.41
C HIS A 95 8.39 -18.35 6.44
N LEU A 96 7.25 -17.81 6.90
CA LEU A 96 6.04 -17.70 6.09
C LEU A 96 6.21 -16.71 4.92
N TYR A 97 7.07 -15.69 5.08
CA TYR A 97 7.45 -14.74 4.03
C TYR A 97 8.41 -15.35 2.99
N ILE A 98 9.46 -16.06 3.41
CA ILE A 98 10.36 -16.79 2.49
C ILE A 98 9.57 -17.84 1.68
N LYS A 99 8.59 -18.47 2.33
CA LYS A 99 7.70 -19.46 1.73
C LYS A 99 6.62 -18.86 0.82
N GLU A 100 6.32 -17.57 0.97
CA GLU A 100 5.42 -16.82 0.09
C GLU A 100 6.15 -16.46 -1.21
N GLY A 101 7.31 -15.82 -1.10
CA GLY A 101 8.27 -15.64 -2.19
C GLY A 101 8.77 -14.20 -2.39
N THR A 102 7.97 -13.19 -2.07
CA THR A 102 8.29 -11.78 -2.34
C THR A 102 9.46 -11.26 -1.50
N LEU A 103 9.55 -11.65 -0.22
CA LEU A 103 10.73 -11.34 0.61
C LEU A 103 11.64 -12.57 0.74
N PRO A 104 12.73 -12.68 -0.06
CA PRO A 104 13.63 -13.84 -0.01
C PRO A 104 14.58 -13.83 1.20
N ASN A 105 14.83 -12.67 1.80
CA ASN A 105 15.70 -12.50 2.97
C ASN A 105 15.06 -11.58 4.03
N PRO A 106 13.89 -11.93 4.60
CA PRO A 106 13.22 -11.10 5.60
C PRO A 106 13.99 -11.14 6.92
N ASP A 107 14.11 -9.97 7.53
CA ASP A 107 14.68 -9.76 8.87
C ASP A 107 13.75 -8.78 9.61
N PHE A 108 12.80 -9.29 10.39
CA PHE A 108 11.78 -8.46 11.05
C PHE A 108 12.16 -8.14 12.50
N SER A 109 11.72 -6.97 12.98
CA SER A 109 12.10 -6.47 14.30
C SER A 109 11.38 -7.20 15.44
N GLU A 110 12.10 -8.05 16.18
CA GLU A 110 11.65 -8.55 17.49
C GLU A 110 11.41 -7.40 18.47
N GLN A 111 12.15 -6.30 18.35
CA GLN A 111 12.04 -5.16 19.24
C GLN A 111 10.73 -4.40 19.05
N PHE A 112 10.27 -4.25 17.81
CA PHE A 112 8.95 -3.69 17.51
C PHE A 112 7.84 -4.63 17.98
N LEU A 113 7.95 -5.94 17.71
CA LEU A 113 6.93 -6.90 18.15
C LEU A 113 6.75 -6.89 19.68
N GLN A 114 7.86 -6.90 20.43
CA GLN A 114 7.85 -6.82 21.90
C GLN A 114 7.14 -5.56 22.41
N TRP A 115 7.29 -4.43 21.72
CA TRP A 115 6.57 -3.19 22.04
C TRP A 115 5.08 -3.27 21.68
N SER A 116 4.75 -3.70 20.47
CA SER A 116 3.36 -3.76 19.95
C SER A 116 2.46 -4.62 20.84
N VAL A 117 2.93 -5.79 21.26
CA VAL A 117 2.22 -6.69 22.19
C VAL A 117 1.89 -5.99 23.51
N LYS A 118 2.82 -5.18 24.01
CA LYS A 118 2.71 -4.53 25.32
C LYS A 118 2.00 -3.18 25.28
N LYS A 119 1.98 -2.50 24.14
CA LYS A 119 1.44 -1.13 24.02
C LYS A 119 0.19 -1.02 23.15
N GLU A 120 0.12 -1.78 22.05
CA GLU A 120 -1.01 -1.75 21.11
C GLU A 120 -2.03 -2.87 21.37
N VAL A 121 -1.56 -4.07 21.69
CA VAL A 121 -2.42 -5.15 22.20
C VAL A 121 -2.74 -4.95 23.69
N GLY A 122 -1.77 -4.44 24.47
CA GLY A 122 -1.93 -4.18 25.90
C GLY A 122 -1.77 -5.41 26.80
N ALA A 123 -1.10 -6.46 26.31
CA ALA A 123 -0.84 -7.69 27.05
C ALA A 123 0.58 -7.70 27.66
N PHE A 124 0.79 -8.42 28.76
CA PHE A 124 2.12 -8.59 29.39
C PHE A 124 2.86 -7.29 29.74
N THR A 125 2.14 -6.24 30.14
CA THR A 125 2.69 -4.89 30.36
C THR A 125 3.73 -4.78 31.49
N ASN A 126 3.83 -5.82 32.33
CA ASN A 126 4.64 -5.89 33.55
C ASN A 126 5.65 -7.06 33.57
N THR A 127 5.93 -7.70 32.42
CA THR A 127 6.92 -8.78 32.30
C THR A 127 7.67 -8.69 30.96
N GLU A 128 8.86 -9.30 30.83
CA GLU A 128 9.50 -9.44 29.52
C GLU A 128 8.76 -10.44 28.62
N GLY A 129 8.12 -11.45 29.22
CA GLY A 129 7.45 -12.54 28.51
C GLY A 129 6.27 -12.11 27.63
N SER A 130 5.76 -13.06 26.84
CA SER A 130 4.54 -12.92 26.03
C SER A 130 4.05 -14.28 25.53
N SER A 131 2.83 -14.36 24.99
CA SER A 131 2.26 -15.58 24.40
C SER A 131 2.31 -15.57 22.86
N ALA A 132 2.39 -16.75 22.23
CA ALA A 132 2.32 -16.86 20.77
C ALA A 132 1.01 -16.30 20.18
N ARG A 133 -0.09 -16.39 20.93
CA ARG A 133 -1.40 -15.82 20.54
C ARG A 133 -1.33 -14.30 20.44
N ASP A 134 -0.83 -13.63 21.48
CA ASP A 134 -0.86 -12.17 21.54
C ASP A 134 0.20 -11.56 20.63
N ASN A 135 1.31 -12.27 20.40
CA ASN A 135 2.33 -11.91 19.42
C ASN A 135 1.76 -11.96 17.98
N LEU A 136 1.03 -13.03 17.61
CA LEU A 136 0.36 -13.08 16.32
C LEU A 136 -0.85 -12.15 16.22
N ALA A 137 -1.53 -11.85 17.33
CA ALA A 137 -2.56 -10.81 17.36
C ALA A 137 -1.97 -9.41 17.10
N ALA A 138 -0.78 -9.11 17.62
CA ALA A 138 -0.04 -7.88 17.34
C ALA A 138 0.32 -7.78 15.84
N ILE A 139 0.99 -8.81 15.30
CA ILE A 139 1.36 -8.87 13.87
C ILE A 139 0.13 -8.78 12.96
N SER A 140 -0.95 -9.48 13.27
CA SER A 140 -2.13 -9.51 12.40
C SER A 140 -2.94 -8.21 12.43
N ARG A 141 -3.02 -7.54 13.58
CA ARG A 141 -3.76 -6.27 13.73
C ARG A 141 -2.94 -5.07 13.27
N PHE A 142 -1.75 -4.91 13.85
CA PHE A 142 -0.92 -3.71 13.72
C PHE A 142 0.22 -3.91 12.73
N GLY A 143 0.82 -5.11 12.71
CA GLY A 143 2.00 -5.42 11.90
C GLY A 143 3.29 -4.96 12.56
N ILE A 144 4.41 -5.39 12.00
CA ILE A 144 5.76 -5.03 12.48
C ILE A 144 6.62 -4.50 11.34
N VAL A 145 7.75 -3.88 11.68
CA VAL A 145 8.75 -3.34 10.74
C VAL A 145 9.92 -4.31 10.56
N ASP A 146 10.79 -4.02 9.61
CA ASP A 146 12.09 -4.67 9.51
C ASP A 146 12.99 -4.37 10.74
N GLU A 147 13.97 -5.23 10.98
CA GLU A 147 14.96 -5.10 12.07
C GLU A 147 15.84 -3.85 11.93
N PRO A 148 16.33 -3.43 10.73
CA PRO A 148 17.05 -2.17 10.56
C PRO A 148 16.30 -0.92 11.05
N THR A 149 14.96 -0.88 10.90
CA THR A 149 14.12 0.24 11.30
C THR A 149 14.03 0.41 12.82
N TRP A 150 14.04 -0.68 13.60
CA TRP A 150 14.22 -0.61 15.04
C TRP A 150 14.98 -1.83 15.59
N PRO A 151 16.32 -1.77 15.69
CA PRO A 151 17.14 -2.92 16.03
C PRO A 151 16.96 -3.45 17.45
N TYR A 152 17.08 -4.76 17.59
CA TYR A 152 16.97 -5.50 18.84
C TYR A 152 18.11 -5.22 19.83
N GLN A 153 17.71 -4.86 21.05
CA GLN A 153 18.61 -4.70 22.18
C GLN A 153 18.67 -6.00 22.99
N THR A 154 19.83 -6.64 23.02
CA THR A 154 20.10 -7.96 23.65
C THR A 154 20.15 -7.96 25.18
N SER A 155 20.08 -6.79 25.82
CA SER A 155 20.08 -6.62 27.28
C SER A 155 18.82 -5.88 27.74
N PRO A 156 18.21 -6.26 28.88
CA PRO A 156 17.08 -5.53 29.44
C PRO A 156 17.49 -4.13 29.91
N TRP A 157 16.58 -3.16 29.82
CA TRP A 157 16.80 -1.85 30.41
C TRP A 157 16.89 -1.90 31.93
N SER A 158 17.84 -1.15 32.49
CA SER A 158 18.02 -1.00 33.93
C SER A 158 17.92 0.47 34.36
N ALA A 159 18.16 0.75 35.65
CA ALA A 159 18.30 2.09 36.21
C ALA A 159 19.23 3.04 35.41
N SER A 160 20.19 2.49 34.66
CA SER A 160 21.08 3.24 33.76
C SER A 160 20.40 3.81 32.52
N ASN A 161 19.31 3.19 32.07
CA ASN A 161 18.55 3.57 30.87
C ASN A 161 17.38 4.49 31.27
N ASP A 162 16.64 4.09 32.30
CA ASP A 162 15.59 4.89 32.93
C ASP A 162 15.60 4.58 34.44
N ALA A 163 15.64 5.62 35.28
CA ALA A 163 15.68 5.48 36.74
C ALA A 163 14.48 4.69 37.32
N ARG A 164 13.36 4.63 36.58
CA ARG A 164 12.14 3.88 36.93
C ARG A 164 12.28 2.37 36.68
N CYS A 165 13.32 1.92 35.96
CA CYS A 165 13.62 0.49 35.78
C CYS A 165 14.37 -0.07 36.99
N THR A 166 13.74 0.05 38.16
CA THR A 166 14.19 -0.44 39.47
C THR A 166 13.00 -1.01 40.25
N GLY A 167 13.28 -1.86 41.24
CA GLY A 167 12.23 -2.49 42.06
C GLY A 167 11.54 -3.69 41.40
N ASP A 168 10.40 -4.08 41.96
CA ASP A 168 9.66 -5.29 41.60
C ASP A 168 8.96 -5.16 40.25
N GLU A 169 8.86 -6.27 39.51
CA GLU A 169 8.44 -6.28 38.09
C GLU A 169 7.07 -5.60 37.87
N GLU A 170 6.11 -5.88 38.75
CA GLU A 170 4.75 -5.32 38.76
C GLU A 170 4.70 -3.78 38.85
N THR A 171 5.77 -3.15 39.33
CA THR A 171 5.83 -1.69 39.56
C THR A 171 6.63 -0.93 38.50
N ARG A 172 7.41 -1.64 37.67
CA ARG A 172 8.23 -1.03 36.62
C ARG A 172 7.35 -0.55 35.45
N PRO A 173 7.63 0.61 34.84
CA PRO A 173 6.92 1.03 33.64
C PRO A 173 7.22 0.07 32.48
N VAL A 174 6.24 -0.08 31.59
CA VAL A 174 6.28 -1.00 30.43
C VAL A 174 7.52 -0.77 29.54
N GLU A 175 8.02 0.47 29.46
CA GLU A 175 9.27 0.85 28.78
C GLU A 175 10.50 0.04 29.21
N CYS A 176 10.52 -0.48 30.45
CA CYS A 176 11.62 -1.32 30.94
C CYS A 176 11.63 -2.72 30.30
N PHE A 177 10.47 -3.21 29.85
CA PHE A 177 10.30 -4.52 29.23
C PHE A 177 10.34 -4.43 27.69
N THR A 178 9.97 -3.26 27.14
CA THR A 178 10.04 -2.94 25.72
C THR A 178 11.35 -2.26 25.31
N ASN A 179 12.28 -1.99 26.24
CA ASN A 179 13.50 -1.22 25.99
C ASN A 179 13.24 0.14 25.29
N GLY A 180 12.25 0.87 25.81
CA GLY A 180 11.80 2.16 25.29
C GLY A 180 10.58 2.09 24.37
N ASN A 181 10.42 3.13 23.55
CA ASN A 181 9.37 3.25 22.53
C ASN A 181 10.03 3.37 21.14
N PRO A 182 9.34 2.99 20.05
CA PRO A 182 9.87 3.11 18.70
C PRO A 182 10.23 4.56 18.36
N PRO A 183 11.30 4.81 17.59
CA PRO A 183 11.53 6.12 16.99
C PRO A 183 10.41 6.45 15.99
N GLU A 184 10.26 7.74 15.65
CA GLU A 184 9.25 8.21 14.69
C GLU A 184 9.35 7.50 13.32
N SER A 185 10.58 7.25 12.85
CA SER A 185 10.85 6.45 11.65
C SER A 185 10.27 5.04 11.72
N ALA A 186 10.29 4.42 12.90
CA ALA A 186 9.70 3.10 13.12
C ALA A 186 8.19 3.13 13.38
N MET A 187 7.61 4.30 13.63
CA MET A 187 6.16 4.49 13.69
C MET A 187 5.56 4.66 12.28
N SER A 188 6.24 5.39 11.40
CA SER A 188 5.79 5.68 10.03
C SER A 188 6.21 4.64 8.97
N ALA A 189 7.13 3.72 9.28
CA ALA A 189 7.57 2.69 8.34
C ALA A 189 6.50 1.62 8.03
N THR A 190 6.69 0.95 6.88
CA THR A 190 5.84 -0.10 6.33
C THR A 190 5.55 -1.23 7.34
N ARG A 191 4.30 -1.70 7.36
CA ARG A 191 3.79 -2.69 8.33
C ARG A 191 3.56 -4.04 7.68
N PHE A 192 4.47 -4.96 7.95
CA PHE A 192 4.38 -6.36 7.52
C PHE A 192 3.44 -7.13 8.47
N LYS A 193 2.55 -7.97 7.90
CA LYS A 193 1.46 -8.63 8.63
C LYS A 193 1.36 -10.10 8.27
N LEU A 194 0.70 -10.85 9.15
CA LEU A 194 0.28 -12.23 8.93
C LEU A 194 -1.25 -12.33 9.07
N PRO A 195 -1.88 -13.38 8.51
CA PRO A 195 -3.24 -13.75 8.85
C PRO A 195 -3.38 -13.98 10.37
N ALA A 196 -4.61 -13.90 10.87
CA ALA A 196 -4.89 -14.26 12.25
C ALA A 196 -4.50 -15.74 12.48
N GLY A 197 -3.67 -15.98 13.50
CA GLY A 197 -3.26 -17.32 13.86
C GLY A 197 -4.33 -18.10 14.63
N ARG A 198 -4.06 -19.38 14.87
CA ARG A 198 -4.90 -20.27 15.67
C ARG A 198 -4.08 -21.27 16.47
N TYR A 199 -4.69 -21.81 17.52
CA TYR A 199 -4.18 -23.02 18.17
C TYR A 199 -4.28 -24.24 17.23
N VAL A 200 -3.33 -25.14 17.40
CA VAL A 200 -3.22 -26.44 16.73
C VAL A 200 -3.14 -27.49 17.83
N ASN A 201 -3.85 -28.61 17.71
CA ASN A 201 -3.79 -29.67 18.72
C ASN A 201 -2.33 -30.18 18.80
N SER A 202 -1.73 -30.25 20.00
CA SER A 202 -0.30 -30.57 20.11
C SER A 202 0.03 -32.06 19.96
N ASN A 203 -0.97 -32.90 19.65
CA ASN A 203 -0.73 -34.29 19.26
C ASN A 203 0.10 -34.38 17.96
N THR A 204 0.93 -35.42 17.86
CA THR A 204 1.90 -35.54 16.76
C THR A 204 1.25 -35.55 15.37
N ARG A 205 0.03 -36.09 15.27
CA ARG A 205 -0.70 -36.17 13.99
C ARG A 205 -1.10 -34.79 13.49
N SER A 206 -1.67 -33.97 14.36
CA SER A 206 -2.23 -32.66 14.03
C SER A 206 -1.14 -31.66 13.67
N ILE A 207 0.00 -31.70 14.36
CA ILE A 207 1.19 -30.91 14.01
C ILE A 207 1.71 -31.32 12.62
N LYS A 208 1.81 -32.62 12.31
CA LYS A 208 2.22 -33.09 10.96
C LYS A 208 1.21 -32.70 9.89
N ALA A 209 -0.09 -32.77 10.19
CA ALA A 209 -1.15 -32.30 9.30
C ALA A 209 -0.96 -30.81 8.98
N PHE A 210 -0.87 -29.96 10.01
CA PHE A 210 -0.69 -28.53 9.85
C PHE A 210 0.55 -28.20 9.00
N ILE A 211 1.71 -28.77 9.38
CA ILE A 211 2.98 -28.50 8.70
C ILE A 211 2.96 -28.97 7.24
N THR A 212 2.36 -30.12 6.92
CA THR A 212 2.30 -30.62 5.53
C THR A 212 1.25 -29.91 4.68
N GLU A 213 0.02 -29.75 5.17
CA GLU A 213 -1.08 -29.18 4.40
C GLU A 213 -0.88 -27.69 4.15
N ASN A 214 -0.31 -26.96 5.12
CA ASN A 214 -0.06 -25.52 4.99
C ASN A 214 1.37 -25.20 4.52
N GLN A 215 2.28 -26.19 4.44
CA GLN A 215 3.72 -25.96 4.23
C GLN A 215 4.25 -24.85 5.16
N GLY A 216 3.85 -24.92 6.43
CA GLY A 216 3.97 -23.82 7.39
C GLY A 216 4.35 -24.32 8.77
N ALA A 217 5.41 -23.75 9.34
CA ALA A 217 5.89 -24.06 10.68
C ALA A 217 4.87 -23.65 11.77
N VAL A 218 5.10 -24.09 13.01
CA VAL A 218 4.27 -23.74 14.18
C VAL A 218 5.12 -23.33 15.38
N ILE A 219 4.63 -22.40 16.19
CA ILE A 219 5.24 -22.03 17.46
C ILE A 219 4.78 -23.04 18.52
N ALA A 220 5.71 -23.58 19.29
CA ALA A 220 5.43 -24.38 20.48
C ALA A 220 5.94 -23.65 21.73
N GLY A 221 5.02 -23.18 22.57
CA GLY A 221 5.30 -22.67 23.91
C GLY A 221 5.10 -23.78 24.93
N MET A 222 6.06 -24.01 25.82
CA MET A 222 6.07 -25.19 26.69
C MET A 222 6.62 -24.94 28.10
N THR A 223 6.19 -25.80 29.04
CA THR A 223 6.85 -25.97 30.34
C THR A 223 8.28 -26.43 30.13
N PHE A 224 9.24 -25.78 30.78
CA PHE A 224 10.66 -26.09 30.64
C PHE A 224 11.14 -27.09 31.71
N PHE A 225 11.83 -28.14 31.26
CA PHE A 225 12.46 -29.15 32.12
C PHE A 225 13.98 -29.12 31.92
N TYR A 226 14.71 -28.69 32.94
CA TYR A 226 16.13 -28.30 32.82
C TYR A 226 17.04 -29.45 32.40
N GLN A 227 16.83 -30.66 32.93
CA GLN A 227 17.71 -31.80 32.61
C GLN A 227 17.47 -32.30 31.17
N SER A 228 16.21 -32.39 30.74
CA SER A 228 15.81 -32.68 29.35
C SER A 228 16.47 -31.75 28.36
N TRP A 229 16.45 -30.44 28.62
CA TRP A 229 17.10 -29.43 27.78
C TRP A 229 18.63 -29.37 27.92
N ASN A 230 19.22 -30.11 28.88
CA ASN A 230 20.64 -30.06 29.25
C ASN A 230 21.11 -28.67 29.70
N HIS A 231 20.19 -27.87 30.25
CA HIS A 231 20.39 -26.47 30.62
C HIS A 231 21.01 -26.36 32.03
N ARG A 232 22.14 -25.66 32.19
CA ARG A 232 22.96 -25.74 33.42
C ARG A 232 22.41 -24.93 34.58
N ALA A 233 21.38 -24.13 34.37
CA ALA A 233 20.62 -23.46 35.44
C ALA A 233 19.74 -24.41 36.30
N GLY A 234 19.64 -25.69 35.94
CA GLY A 234 18.99 -26.74 36.74
C GLY A 234 19.93 -27.37 37.79
N THR A 235 19.36 -28.17 38.70
CA THR A 235 20.10 -28.86 39.78
C THR A 235 20.63 -30.24 39.37
N LEU A 236 20.13 -30.81 38.27
CA LEU A 236 20.41 -32.18 37.84
C LEU A 236 21.54 -32.28 36.80
N PRO A 237 22.22 -33.44 36.67
CA PRO A 237 23.32 -33.61 35.72
C PRO A 237 22.90 -33.45 34.25
N VAL A 238 23.58 -32.55 33.55
CA VAL A 238 23.41 -32.27 32.11
C VAL A 238 24.34 -33.13 31.24
N ASN A 239 24.02 -33.27 29.95
CA ASN A 239 24.88 -33.98 28.99
C ASN A 239 25.34 -33.03 27.86
N SER A 240 26.64 -32.75 27.80
CA SER A 240 27.25 -31.85 26.80
C SER A 240 27.17 -32.37 25.37
N SER A 241 27.12 -33.69 25.18
CA SER A 241 26.86 -34.26 23.86
C SER A 241 25.44 -33.91 23.41
N TYR A 242 24.44 -34.16 24.24
CA TYR A 242 23.04 -33.91 23.87
C TYR A 242 22.77 -32.40 23.67
N TRP A 243 23.37 -31.54 24.50
CA TRP A 243 23.36 -30.09 24.28
C TRP A 243 23.92 -29.69 22.91
N SER A 244 25.06 -30.26 22.51
CA SER A 244 25.70 -29.93 21.22
C SER A 244 25.01 -30.56 20.00
N GLU A 245 24.34 -31.70 20.14
CA GLU A 245 23.49 -32.29 19.09
C GLU A 245 22.10 -31.63 19.02
N GLY A 246 21.70 -30.93 20.09
CA GLY A 246 20.38 -30.32 20.26
C GLY A 246 19.28 -31.31 20.69
N TYR A 247 19.62 -32.43 21.32
CA TYR A 247 18.65 -33.45 21.77
C TYR A 247 17.94 -33.07 23.08
N VAL A 248 16.61 -32.98 23.01
CA VAL A 248 15.70 -32.75 24.15
C VAL A 248 14.73 -33.95 24.26
N THR A 249 15.06 -34.89 25.16
CA THR A 249 14.24 -36.07 25.45
C THR A 249 13.07 -35.73 26.38
N TYR A 250 12.08 -36.60 26.48
CA TYR A 250 11.02 -36.51 27.49
C TYR A 250 11.60 -36.48 28.92
N PRO A 251 11.07 -35.66 29.85
CA PRO A 251 11.62 -35.52 31.19
C PRO A 251 11.37 -36.76 32.05
N ASN A 252 12.40 -37.19 32.77
CA ASN A 252 12.24 -38.23 33.80
C ASN A 252 11.57 -37.63 35.06
N GLU A 253 11.05 -38.49 35.93
CA GLU A 253 10.27 -38.05 37.11
C GLU A 253 11.05 -37.13 38.08
N LYS A 254 12.39 -37.27 38.16
CA LYS A 254 13.22 -36.40 39.01
C LYS A 254 13.39 -35.01 38.37
N ASP A 255 13.55 -34.94 37.05
CA ASP A 255 13.58 -33.67 36.32
C ASP A 255 12.23 -32.94 36.39
N LYS A 256 11.12 -33.69 36.35
CA LYS A 256 9.79 -33.13 36.63
C LYS A 256 9.70 -32.56 38.05
N GLU A 257 10.13 -33.32 39.06
CA GLU A 257 10.09 -32.87 40.45
C GLU A 257 10.95 -31.62 40.69
N GLU A 258 12.18 -31.61 40.18
CA GLU A 258 13.13 -30.51 40.39
C GLU A 258 12.78 -29.27 39.56
N SER A 259 12.48 -29.42 38.27
CA SER A 259 12.16 -28.28 37.40
C SER A 259 10.88 -27.57 37.82
N LEU A 260 9.85 -28.29 38.28
CA LEU A 260 8.60 -27.68 38.74
C LEU A 260 8.72 -26.92 40.07
N LYS A 261 9.84 -27.05 40.81
CA LYS A 261 10.17 -26.19 41.96
C LYS A 261 10.64 -24.80 41.54
N LYS A 262 11.16 -24.67 40.31
CA LYS A 262 11.58 -23.41 39.67
C LYS A 262 10.99 -23.35 38.27
N ARG A 263 9.66 -23.20 38.21
CA ARG A 263 8.89 -23.13 36.95
C ARG A 263 9.50 -22.11 35.99
N ALA A 264 9.58 -22.51 34.74
CA ALA A 264 10.04 -21.70 33.62
C ALA A 264 9.35 -22.19 32.35
N GLY A 265 9.21 -21.29 31.38
CA GLY A 265 8.71 -21.58 30.05
C GLY A 265 9.78 -21.33 28.97
N HIS A 266 9.65 -22.01 27.84
CA HIS A 266 10.39 -21.67 26.62
C HIS A 266 9.50 -21.79 25.39
N ALA A 267 9.83 -21.06 24.33
CA ALA A 267 9.10 -21.07 23.07
C ALA A 267 10.06 -21.20 21.89
N ILE A 268 9.69 -22.04 20.93
CA ILE A 268 10.49 -22.42 19.75
C ILE A 268 9.59 -22.57 18.53
N VAL A 269 10.20 -22.67 17.34
CA VAL A 269 9.48 -22.99 16.09
C VAL A 269 9.71 -24.45 15.72
N LEU A 270 8.64 -25.25 15.64
CA LEU A 270 8.66 -26.60 15.08
C LEU A 270 8.48 -26.51 13.56
N LEU A 271 9.40 -27.11 12.81
CA LEU A 271 9.51 -26.94 11.34
C LEU A 271 9.74 -28.26 10.59
N GLY A 272 9.69 -29.40 11.27
CA GLY A 272 9.92 -30.71 10.67
C GLY A 272 9.90 -31.84 11.71
N TRP A 273 10.22 -33.06 11.29
CA TRP A 273 10.32 -34.22 12.17
C TRP A 273 11.15 -35.37 11.59
N ASP A 274 11.49 -36.33 12.45
CA ASP A 274 12.11 -37.61 12.11
C ASP A 274 11.51 -38.72 12.98
N ASP A 275 10.69 -39.60 12.37
CA ASP A 275 10.06 -40.77 13.02
C ASP A 275 11.05 -41.89 13.34
N ASN A 276 12.24 -41.86 12.72
CA ASN A 276 13.26 -42.89 12.88
C ASN A 276 14.39 -42.48 13.83
N LEU A 277 14.46 -41.19 14.22
CA LEU A 277 15.42 -40.73 15.20
C LEU A 277 15.15 -41.38 16.56
N GLU A 278 16.18 -42.06 17.08
CA GLU A 278 16.19 -42.75 18.35
C GLU A 278 17.27 -42.16 19.26
N VAL A 279 16.90 -41.72 20.46
CA VAL A 279 17.79 -41.09 21.44
C VAL A 279 17.69 -41.83 22.77
N PRO A 280 18.80 -42.30 23.37
CA PRO A 280 18.77 -42.94 24.69
C PRO A 280 18.20 -42.04 25.80
N MET A 281 17.23 -42.55 26.54
CA MET A 281 16.66 -41.84 27.69
C MET A 281 17.60 -41.87 28.90
N ARG A 282 17.45 -40.87 29.79
CA ARG A 282 18.31 -40.71 30.96
C ARG A 282 17.54 -40.61 32.26
N ASP A 283 18.11 -41.20 33.31
CA ASP A 283 17.62 -41.04 34.67
C ASP A 283 17.99 -39.67 35.27
N GLY A 284 17.46 -39.40 36.46
CA GLY A 284 17.70 -38.17 37.20
C GLY A 284 19.12 -37.99 37.75
N ASP A 285 20.00 -38.97 37.59
CA ASP A 285 21.43 -38.88 37.88
C ASP A 285 22.26 -38.76 36.57
N GLY A 286 21.59 -38.70 35.42
CA GLY A 286 22.18 -38.51 34.09
C GLY A 286 22.64 -39.79 33.40
N ASN A 287 22.42 -40.97 34.00
CA ASN A 287 22.81 -42.24 33.40
C ASN A 287 21.79 -42.66 32.34
N ILE A 288 22.26 -43.42 31.34
CA ILE A 288 21.37 -44.02 30.33
C ILE A 288 20.49 -45.08 30.99
N ILE A 289 19.17 -44.93 30.87
CA ILE A 289 18.19 -45.92 31.32
C ILE A 289 18.35 -47.19 30.48
N LYS A 290 18.23 -48.35 31.12
CA LYS A 290 18.37 -49.66 30.45
C LYS A 290 17.14 -50.53 30.63
N ASP A 291 16.87 -51.36 29.62
CA ASP A 291 15.86 -52.41 29.67
C ASP A 291 16.30 -53.59 30.57
N ALA A 292 15.46 -54.62 30.69
CA ALA A 292 15.73 -55.80 31.52
C ALA A 292 16.91 -56.64 30.99
N GLU A 293 17.19 -56.52 29.69
CA GLU A 293 18.26 -57.18 28.95
C GLU A 293 19.60 -56.39 29.02
N GLY A 294 19.57 -55.14 29.50
CA GLY A 294 20.73 -54.27 29.69
C GLY A 294 21.05 -53.32 28.52
N ASN A 295 20.19 -53.27 27.49
CA ASN A 295 20.33 -52.34 26.37
C ASN A 295 19.82 -50.94 26.75
N PRO A 296 20.32 -49.86 26.12
CA PRO A 296 19.76 -48.52 26.27
C PRO A 296 18.26 -48.48 25.93
N GLN A 297 17.45 -47.91 26.81
CA GLN A 297 16.05 -47.63 26.50
C GLN A 297 15.99 -46.37 25.62
N LEU A 298 15.57 -46.53 24.37
CA LEU A 298 15.53 -45.46 23.38
C LEU A 298 14.15 -44.79 23.37
N GLU A 299 14.13 -43.46 23.35
CA GLU A 299 12.98 -42.67 22.93
C GLU A 299 13.02 -42.53 21.40
N LYS A 300 11.86 -42.57 20.74
CA LYS A 300 11.74 -42.56 19.29
C LYS A 300 10.72 -41.53 18.80
N GLY A 301 11.08 -40.80 17.74
CA GLY A 301 10.23 -39.80 17.12
C GLY A 301 10.42 -38.41 17.72
N PHE A 302 10.98 -37.50 16.94
CA PHE A 302 11.32 -36.15 17.38
C PHE A 302 10.90 -35.10 16.35
N PHE A 303 10.40 -33.97 16.83
CA PHE A 303 10.23 -32.76 16.03
C PHE A 303 11.57 -32.04 15.86
N LEU A 304 11.83 -31.59 14.64
CA LEU A 304 12.89 -30.64 14.33
C LEU A 304 12.44 -29.23 14.70
N PHE A 305 13.28 -28.49 15.41
CA PHE A 305 12.98 -27.12 15.81
C PHE A 305 14.14 -26.14 15.62
N LYS A 306 13.79 -24.86 15.44
CA LYS A 306 14.70 -23.71 15.45
C LYS A 306 14.60 -23.01 16.81
N ASN A 307 15.75 -22.75 17.45
CA ASN A 307 15.85 -22.08 18.75
C ASN A 307 16.29 -20.61 18.59
N SER A 308 16.24 -19.83 19.66
CA SER A 308 16.54 -18.38 19.71
C SER A 308 17.76 -18.04 20.57
N TRP A 309 18.71 -18.97 20.73
CA TRP A 309 19.90 -18.83 21.59
C TRP A 309 21.20 -18.58 20.80
N GLY A 310 21.09 -18.19 19.53
CA GLY A 310 22.25 -18.02 18.64
C GLY A 310 22.93 -19.35 18.26
N THR A 311 24.16 -19.24 17.75
CA THR A 311 24.87 -20.31 17.03
C THR A 311 26.16 -20.79 17.70
N SER A 312 26.50 -20.29 18.90
CA SER A 312 27.75 -20.61 19.61
C SER A 312 27.68 -21.81 20.55
N GLY A 313 26.48 -22.14 21.07
CA GLY A 313 26.30 -23.08 22.18
C GLY A 313 25.42 -24.29 21.86
N PHE A 314 24.10 -24.07 21.76
CA PHE A 314 23.13 -25.15 21.57
C PHE A 314 23.12 -25.66 20.13
N GLY A 315 23.02 -26.98 19.95
CA GLY A 315 22.83 -27.59 18.63
C GLY A 315 24.00 -27.44 17.65
N ILE A 316 25.20 -27.02 18.10
CA ILE A 316 26.38 -26.77 17.25
C ILE A 316 26.87 -27.95 16.37
N ARG A 317 26.39 -29.17 16.63
CA ARG A 317 26.65 -30.39 15.84
C ARG A 317 25.39 -30.98 15.17
N ASN A 318 24.24 -30.31 15.30
CA ASN A 318 22.99 -30.73 14.68
C ASN A 318 23.11 -30.77 13.14
N LYS A 319 22.47 -31.75 12.50
CA LYS A 319 22.55 -31.99 11.05
C LYS A 319 22.08 -30.81 10.18
N PHE A 320 21.28 -29.89 10.74
CA PHE A 320 20.78 -28.70 10.07
C PHE A 320 21.49 -27.39 10.47
N GLY A 321 22.54 -27.47 11.29
CA GLY A 321 23.35 -26.33 11.73
C GLY A 321 23.11 -25.92 13.18
N ALA A 322 23.96 -25.02 13.67
CA ALA A 322 23.92 -24.54 15.05
C ALA A 322 22.61 -23.82 15.37
N GLY A 323 22.10 -23.99 16.59
CA GLY A 323 20.82 -23.45 17.04
C GLY A 323 19.57 -24.26 16.69
N TYR A 324 19.70 -25.32 15.88
CA TYR A 324 18.63 -26.30 15.66
C TYR A 324 18.66 -27.43 16.68
N GLY A 325 17.51 -28.06 16.92
CA GLY A 325 17.38 -29.17 17.87
C GLY A 325 16.29 -30.18 17.51
N TRP A 326 16.20 -31.21 18.35
CA TRP A 326 15.24 -32.31 18.27
C TRP A 326 14.49 -32.43 19.58
N LEU A 327 13.17 -32.24 19.54
CA LEU A 327 12.29 -32.30 20.71
C LEU A 327 11.38 -33.53 20.63
N SER A 328 11.34 -34.32 21.70
CA SER A 328 10.48 -35.50 21.81
C SER A 328 9.02 -35.20 21.43
N TYR A 329 8.42 -36.05 20.60
CA TYR A 329 6.98 -35.98 20.30
C TYR A 329 6.12 -35.99 21.55
N LYS A 330 6.46 -36.84 22.52
CA LYS A 330 5.72 -37.00 23.77
C LYS A 330 5.83 -35.75 24.64
N TYR A 331 6.98 -35.08 24.62
CA TYR A 331 7.18 -33.80 25.31
C TYR A 331 6.21 -32.74 24.77
N VAL A 332 6.15 -32.57 23.44
CA VAL A 332 5.23 -31.60 22.81
C VAL A 332 3.77 -31.91 23.13
N GLN A 333 3.39 -33.19 23.04
CA GLN A 333 2.01 -33.63 23.29
C GLN A 333 1.53 -33.39 24.73
N GLU A 334 2.41 -33.55 25.73
CA GLU A 334 2.04 -33.42 27.15
C GLU A 334 2.32 -32.04 27.76
N TYR A 335 3.31 -31.30 27.24
CA TYR A 335 3.86 -30.10 27.89
C TYR A 335 3.95 -28.86 26.99
N ALA A 336 3.44 -28.88 25.75
CA ALA A 336 3.43 -27.72 24.86
C ALA A 336 2.02 -27.34 24.38
N SER A 337 1.77 -26.03 24.31
CA SER A 337 0.70 -25.42 23.53
C SER A 337 1.26 -25.02 22.16
N VAL A 338 0.55 -25.38 21.09
CA VAL A 338 1.00 -25.14 19.71
C VAL A 338 0.09 -24.12 19.01
N TYR A 339 0.70 -23.18 18.31
CA TYR A 339 0.02 -22.09 17.63
C TYR A 339 0.65 -21.81 16.26
N GLY A 340 -0.17 -21.60 15.23
CA GLY A 340 0.29 -21.37 13.85
C GLY A 340 -0.45 -20.24 13.17
N SER A 341 0.06 -19.78 12.03
CA SER A 341 -0.62 -18.84 11.13
C SER A 341 -0.48 -19.30 9.68
N GLY A 342 -1.23 -18.67 8.77
CA GLY A 342 -1.14 -18.90 7.33
C GLY A 342 -0.07 -18.04 6.68
N THR A 343 0.25 -18.36 5.42
CA THR A 343 1.09 -17.51 4.55
C THR A 343 0.51 -16.10 4.46
N PRO A 344 1.36 -15.04 4.50
CA PRO A 344 0.89 -13.67 4.30
C PRO A 344 0.17 -13.54 2.95
N LYS A 345 -0.70 -12.53 2.88
CA LYS A 345 -1.06 -11.92 1.60
C LYS A 345 -0.33 -10.60 1.58
N LEU A 346 0.54 -10.43 0.60
CA LEU A 346 1.14 -9.14 0.34
C LEU A 346 0.18 -8.36 -0.55
N ASP A 347 -0.20 -7.21 -0.01
CA ASP A 347 -0.91 -6.11 -0.64
C ASP A 347 -0.04 -4.89 -0.33
N LEU A 348 1.26 -5.05 -0.62
CA LEU A 348 2.23 -3.96 -0.63
C LEU A 348 1.94 -3.19 -1.91
N LYS A 349 1.94 -1.87 -1.82
CA LYS A 349 1.73 -0.99 -2.97
C LYS A 349 3.02 -0.21 -3.19
N GLU A 350 3.47 -0.19 -4.43
CA GLU A 350 4.62 0.62 -4.81
C GLU A 350 4.39 2.13 -4.62
N THR A 351 5.45 2.85 -4.24
CA THR A 351 5.44 4.32 -4.15
C THR A 351 6.21 4.85 -5.33
N CYS A 352 5.48 5.16 -6.40
CA CYS A 352 6.01 5.28 -7.77
C CYS A 352 6.92 6.50 -8.06
N ASP A 353 7.42 7.19 -7.03
CA ASP A 353 8.26 8.39 -7.12
C ASP A 353 9.39 8.46 -6.06
N ASP A 354 9.60 7.40 -5.26
CA ASP A 354 10.50 7.43 -4.09
C ASP A 354 11.90 6.83 -4.34
N GLY A 355 12.13 6.23 -5.52
CA GLY A 355 13.41 5.67 -5.93
C GLY A 355 13.75 4.35 -5.26
N ARG A 356 12.74 3.60 -4.80
CA ARG A 356 12.88 2.30 -4.14
C ARG A 356 11.94 1.27 -4.75
N ASP A 357 12.08 0.07 -4.21
CA ASP A 357 11.29 -1.12 -4.45
C ASP A 357 10.56 -1.37 -3.13
N ASN A 358 9.30 -0.92 -3.04
CA ASN A 358 8.48 -0.90 -1.83
C ASN A 358 7.67 -2.20 -1.67
N ASP A 359 7.31 -2.85 -2.79
CA ASP A 359 6.64 -4.16 -2.79
C ASP A 359 7.59 -5.36 -2.93
N TYR A 360 8.85 -5.13 -3.28
CA TYR A 360 9.98 -6.08 -3.35
C TYR A 360 9.99 -7.01 -4.58
N ASP A 361 9.36 -6.62 -5.69
CA ASP A 361 9.39 -7.37 -6.95
C ASP A 361 10.68 -7.17 -7.80
N ASN A 362 11.54 -6.21 -7.41
CA ASN A 362 12.78 -5.75 -8.08
C ASN A 362 12.58 -4.79 -9.27
N GLN A 363 11.38 -4.24 -9.44
CA GLN A 363 11.13 -3.03 -10.23
C GLN A 363 11.11 -1.81 -9.30
N ILE A 364 11.19 -0.60 -9.86
CA ILE A 364 11.34 0.67 -9.12
C ILE A 364 10.60 1.75 -9.89
N ASP A 365 9.81 2.57 -9.18
CA ASP A 365 9.08 3.71 -9.75
C ASP A 365 8.39 3.33 -11.07
N CYS A 366 8.68 4.04 -12.16
CA CYS A 366 8.05 3.87 -13.46
C CYS A 366 8.64 2.74 -14.34
N ASP A 367 9.67 2.04 -13.86
CA ASP A 367 10.07 0.77 -14.46
C ASP A 367 9.17 -0.39 -13.95
N ASP A 368 8.31 -0.14 -12.95
CA ASP A 368 7.34 -1.09 -12.39
C ASP A 368 6.01 -1.12 -13.16
N SER A 369 5.48 -2.33 -13.37
CA SER A 369 4.17 -2.56 -13.97
C SER A 369 2.99 -2.13 -13.09
N ASP A 370 3.12 -2.19 -11.77
CA ASP A 370 2.05 -1.82 -10.83
C ASP A 370 1.97 -0.29 -10.68
N CYS A 371 3.05 0.42 -11.03
CA CYS A 371 3.09 1.87 -11.22
C CYS A 371 2.58 2.37 -12.59
N ALA A 372 2.23 1.49 -13.53
CA ALA A 372 1.86 1.90 -14.90
C ALA A 372 0.61 2.81 -15.00
N ALA A 373 -0.21 2.86 -13.95
CA ALA A 373 -1.37 3.75 -13.83
C ALA A 373 -1.13 4.98 -12.93
N ASP A 374 0.02 5.06 -12.25
CA ASP A 374 0.32 6.13 -11.30
C ASP A 374 0.67 7.44 -12.04
N ALA A 375 0.28 8.58 -11.47
CA ALA A 375 0.48 9.89 -12.08
C ALA A 375 1.96 10.24 -12.30
N ALA A 376 2.88 9.70 -11.49
CA ALA A 376 4.32 9.85 -11.69
C ALA A 376 4.83 9.18 -12.99
N CYS A 377 4.10 8.18 -13.49
CA CYS A 377 4.57 7.24 -14.51
C CYS A 377 3.71 7.20 -15.78
N ARG A 378 2.60 7.94 -15.83
CA ARG A 378 1.82 8.16 -17.05
C ARG A 378 2.60 9.03 -18.05
N THR A 379 2.54 8.66 -19.34
CA THR A 379 3.08 9.48 -20.43
C THR A 379 1.95 10.23 -21.13
N ALA A 380 1.74 11.48 -20.74
CA ALA A 380 0.68 12.35 -21.25
C ALA A 380 0.84 12.69 -22.74
N GLY A 381 -0.24 12.56 -23.51
CA GLY A 381 -0.32 12.92 -24.94
C GLY A 381 -1.08 14.22 -25.22
N LEU A 382 -0.45 15.39 -25.03
CA LEU A 382 -1.11 16.70 -25.19
C LEU A 382 -1.26 17.11 -26.66
N ILE A 383 -2.47 17.46 -27.10
CA ILE A 383 -2.75 17.82 -28.50
C ILE A 383 -3.25 19.26 -28.63
N PHE A 384 -2.52 20.08 -29.40
CA PHE A 384 -2.90 21.44 -29.76
C PHE A 384 -3.08 21.59 -31.26
N SER A 385 -4.02 22.42 -31.73
CA SER A 385 -4.24 22.62 -33.16
C SER A 385 -4.60 24.05 -33.55
N ASN A 386 -4.29 24.41 -34.79
CA ASN A 386 -4.75 25.66 -35.41
C ASN A 386 -5.31 25.35 -36.80
N SER A 387 -6.60 25.63 -36.99
CA SER A 387 -7.38 25.42 -38.21
C SER A 387 -7.66 26.71 -38.99
N THR A 388 -6.97 27.81 -38.66
CA THR A 388 -7.14 29.11 -39.31
C THR A 388 -6.51 29.08 -40.71
N GLN A 389 -7.35 28.91 -41.73
CA GLN A 389 -6.90 28.84 -43.12
C GLN A 389 -6.16 30.11 -43.53
N THR A 390 -4.92 29.94 -44.00
CA THR A 390 -4.03 31.06 -44.36
C THR A 390 -3.43 30.85 -45.74
N THR A 391 -3.66 31.80 -46.65
CA THR A 391 -3.08 31.78 -48.01
C THR A 391 -1.57 31.96 -47.97
N ILE A 392 -0.83 31.09 -48.64
CA ILE A 392 0.63 31.16 -48.77
C ILE A 392 0.96 32.06 -49.98
N PRO A 393 1.71 33.17 -49.82
CA PRO A 393 2.02 34.06 -50.93
C PRO A 393 3.02 33.42 -51.92
N ASP A 394 2.63 33.42 -53.20
CA ASP A 394 3.43 32.97 -54.36
C ASP A 394 4.83 33.63 -54.40
N ASN A 395 5.87 32.84 -54.64
CA ASN A 395 7.27 33.26 -54.80
C ASN A 395 7.80 34.16 -53.67
N ASN A 396 7.36 33.94 -52.44
CA ASN A 396 7.71 34.76 -51.30
C ASN A 396 8.48 33.99 -50.23
N ALA A 397 9.80 34.16 -50.24
CA ALA A 397 10.72 33.58 -49.25
C ALA A 397 10.47 34.01 -47.79
N THR A 398 9.65 35.05 -47.53
CA THR A 398 9.20 35.43 -46.17
C THR A 398 8.05 34.55 -45.69
N GLY A 399 7.19 34.08 -46.61
CA GLY A 399 6.09 33.17 -46.32
C GLY A 399 5.05 33.71 -45.33
N ILE A 400 4.46 32.79 -44.58
CA ILE A 400 3.52 33.01 -43.49
C ILE A 400 4.04 32.41 -42.19
N ASN A 401 3.56 32.95 -41.07
CA ASN A 401 3.70 32.37 -39.73
C ASN A 401 2.29 32.03 -39.22
N SER A 402 2.09 30.79 -38.76
CA SER A 402 0.91 30.38 -37.98
C SER A 402 1.38 29.99 -36.58
N VAL A 403 0.65 30.38 -35.54
CA VAL A 403 1.06 30.21 -34.14
C VAL A 403 0.07 29.33 -33.39
N ILE A 404 0.60 28.48 -32.52
CA ILE A 404 -0.11 27.78 -31.44
C ILE A 404 0.58 28.21 -30.15
N THR A 405 -0.16 28.79 -29.21
CA THR A 405 0.34 29.16 -27.88
C THR A 405 0.02 28.02 -26.91
N VAL A 406 1.01 27.60 -26.12
CA VAL A 406 0.88 26.51 -25.13
C VAL A 406 1.17 27.10 -23.75
N ASP A 407 0.15 27.25 -22.91
CA ASP A 407 0.31 27.84 -21.57
C ASP A 407 0.64 26.80 -20.48
N GLN A 408 0.48 25.51 -20.81
CA GLN A 408 0.74 24.39 -19.90
C GLN A 408 2.25 24.17 -19.65
N PRO A 409 2.66 23.76 -18.43
CA PRO A 409 4.02 23.32 -18.16
C PRO A 409 4.26 21.90 -18.70
N GLY A 410 5.52 21.52 -18.91
CA GLY A 410 5.88 20.15 -19.30
C GLY A 410 7.20 20.06 -20.05
N THR A 411 7.81 18.86 -20.04
CA THR A 411 9.05 18.55 -20.78
C THR A 411 8.77 17.54 -21.87
N ILE A 412 9.23 17.83 -23.09
CA ILE A 412 9.01 17.00 -24.28
C ILE A 412 9.83 15.72 -24.20
N GLY A 413 9.15 14.57 -24.16
CA GLY A 413 9.75 13.27 -24.49
C GLY A 413 9.82 13.07 -26.00
N THR A 414 8.66 13.10 -26.67
CA THR A 414 8.58 13.07 -28.14
C THR A 414 7.58 14.11 -28.66
N LEU A 415 7.71 14.46 -29.95
CA LEU A 415 6.93 15.52 -30.58
C LEU A 415 6.47 15.08 -31.97
N ASN A 416 5.17 15.12 -32.22
CA ASN A 416 4.55 14.90 -33.52
C ASN A 416 3.92 16.20 -34.04
N VAL A 417 4.18 16.56 -35.29
CA VAL A 417 3.56 17.74 -35.95
C VAL A 417 2.88 17.29 -37.23
N THR A 418 1.56 17.42 -37.28
CA THR A 418 0.76 17.09 -38.47
C THR A 418 0.38 18.37 -39.20
N VAL A 419 0.67 18.42 -40.50
CA VAL A 419 0.43 19.60 -41.35
C VAL A 419 -0.48 19.21 -42.51
N ASP A 420 -1.49 20.05 -42.78
CA ASP A 420 -2.37 20.00 -43.95
C ASP A 420 -2.26 21.31 -44.75
N ILE A 421 -1.63 21.25 -45.92
CA ILE A 421 -1.47 22.36 -46.87
C ILE A 421 -1.98 21.92 -48.25
N THR A 422 -2.88 22.72 -48.83
CA THR A 422 -3.27 22.62 -50.24
C THR A 422 -2.22 23.33 -51.11
N HIS A 423 -1.57 22.64 -52.05
CA HIS A 423 -0.60 23.25 -52.97
C HIS A 423 -0.41 22.42 -54.26
N PRO A 424 -0.36 23.01 -55.48
CA PRO A 424 -0.15 22.26 -56.73
C PRO A 424 1.25 21.63 -56.88
N TYR A 425 2.26 22.18 -56.20
CA TYR A 425 3.64 21.69 -56.25
C TYR A 425 4.28 21.72 -54.85
N THR A 426 4.33 20.58 -54.15
CA THR A 426 5.02 20.48 -52.84
C THR A 426 6.53 20.74 -52.92
N GLY A 427 7.12 20.61 -54.11
CA GLY A 427 8.52 20.93 -54.39
C GLY A 427 8.86 22.41 -54.23
N ASP A 428 7.88 23.30 -54.09
CA ASP A 428 8.12 24.74 -53.98
C ASP A 428 8.04 25.25 -52.54
N LEU A 429 7.41 24.46 -51.67
CA LEU A 429 7.22 24.79 -50.26
C LEU A 429 8.46 24.50 -49.39
N THR A 430 8.71 25.39 -48.44
CA THR A 430 9.55 25.15 -47.27
C THR A 430 8.69 25.28 -46.01
N VAL A 431 8.72 24.28 -45.13
CA VAL A 431 7.98 24.25 -43.87
C VAL A 431 8.96 24.05 -42.72
N ALA A 432 8.92 24.93 -41.73
CA ALA A 432 9.74 24.83 -40.52
C ALA A 432 8.92 25.09 -39.27
N LEU A 433 9.21 24.33 -38.20
CA LEU A 433 8.68 24.58 -36.87
C LEU A 433 9.69 25.40 -36.08
N VAL A 434 9.22 26.42 -35.36
CA VAL A 434 10.00 27.17 -34.39
C VAL A 434 9.37 26.98 -33.02
N GLY A 435 10.14 26.45 -32.07
CA GLY A 435 9.71 26.31 -30.68
C GLY A 435 9.90 27.60 -29.86
N PRO A 436 9.33 27.68 -28.65
CA PRO A 436 9.36 28.88 -27.80
C PRO A 436 10.77 29.36 -27.43
N ASP A 437 11.74 28.45 -27.36
CA ASP A 437 13.15 28.76 -27.10
C ASP A 437 13.92 29.30 -28.32
N GLY A 438 13.24 29.46 -29.47
CA GLY A 438 13.81 29.90 -30.74
C GLY A 438 14.41 28.78 -31.61
N THR A 439 14.41 27.52 -31.14
CA THR A 439 14.88 26.38 -31.91
C THR A 439 14.05 26.21 -33.17
N THR A 440 14.71 26.16 -34.33
CA THR A 440 14.06 26.04 -35.65
C THR A 440 14.44 24.72 -36.31
N VAL A 441 13.45 23.89 -36.66
CA VAL A 441 13.63 22.63 -37.38
C VAL A 441 12.85 22.67 -38.69
N THR A 442 13.53 22.39 -39.80
CA THR A 442 12.89 22.32 -41.12
C THR A 442 12.22 20.96 -41.31
N LEU A 443 10.88 20.94 -41.29
CA LEU A 443 10.07 19.74 -41.47
C LEU A 443 10.01 19.30 -42.94
N HIS A 444 9.91 20.25 -43.86
CA HIS A 444 9.87 20.02 -45.30
C HIS A 444 10.71 21.07 -46.03
N ASN A 445 11.51 20.65 -47.00
CA ASN A 445 12.40 21.54 -47.76
C ASN A 445 12.34 21.18 -49.24
N ARG A 446 11.39 21.79 -49.96
CA ARG A 446 11.28 21.76 -51.42
C ARG A 446 11.34 20.34 -52.02
N ALA A 447 10.74 19.39 -51.29
CA ALA A 447 10.73 17.97 -51.63
C ALA A 447 9.38 17.58 -52.27
N GLY A 448 9.33 16.44 -52.96
CA GLY A 448 8.11 15.93 -53.61
C GLY A 448 7.93 16.39 -55.07
N GLY A 449 8.51 17.53 -55.46
CA GLY A 449 8.47 18.01 -56.85
C GLY A 449 7.04 18.36 -57.27
N SER A 450 6.51 17.71 -58.30
CA SER A 450 5.14 17.87 -58.81
C SER A 450 4.14 16.92 -58.16
N ALA A 451 4.26 16.71 -56.85
CA ALA A 451 3.20 16.12 -56.05
C ALA A 451 2.34 17.25 -55.48
N ASP A 452 1.02 17.08 -55.52
CA ASP A 452 0.04 17.96 -54.89
C ASP A 452 0.01 17.71 -53.36
N ASP A 453 -0.28 18.78 -52.60
CA ASP A 453 -0.60 18.80 -51.15
C ASP A 453 0.45 18.25 -50.15
N ILE A 454 0.60 18.91 -49.01
CA ILE A 454 1.29 18.34 -47.84
C ILE A 454 0.25 17.91 -46.82
N LYS A 455 0.01 16.59 -46.70
CA LYS A 455 -0.83 15.97 -45.66
C LYS A 455 0.01 14.94 -44.92
N LYS A 456 0.81 15.40 -43.95
CA LYS A 456 1.89 14.60 -43.36
C LYS A 456 2.15 14.94 -41.90
N THR A 457 2.47 13.91 -41.12
CA THR A 457 3.03 14.00 -39.77
C THR A 457 4.56 13.92 -39.82
N PHE A 458 5.21 14.78 -39.04
CA PHE A 458 6.66 14.87 -38.86
C PHE A 458 6.99 14.67 -37.38
N ALA A 459 8.10 13.99 -37.08
CA ALA A 459 8.55 13.76 -35.70
C ALA A 459 9.94 14.39 -35.47
N PRO A 460 10.03 15.71 -35.25
CA PRO A 460 11.30 16.41 -35.06
C PRO A 460 11.89 16.11 -33.66
N THR A 461 12.91 15.25 -33.61
CA THR A 461 13.53 14.79 -32.36
C THR A 461 14.38 15.86 -31.67
N GLU A 462 14.74 16.94 -32.38
CA GLU A 462 15.54 18.05 -31.87
C GLU A 462 14.83 18.89 -30.77
N PHE A 463 13.54 18.64 -30.54
CA PHE A 463 12.78 19.25 -29.45
C PHE A 463 12.71 18.43 -28.16
N ALA A 464 13.21 17.18 -28.16
CA ALA A 464 13.24 16.35 -26.95
C ALA A 464 14.06 17.01 -25.82
N GLY A 465 13.56 16.91 -24.59
CA GLY A 465 14.13 17.53 -23.38
C GLY A 465 13.89 19.04 -23.25
N LYS A 466 13.08 19.66 -24.12
CA LYS A 466 12.71 21.09 -24.03
C LYS A 466 11.36 21.29 -23.36
N SER A 467 11.10 22.51 -22.90
CA SER A 467 9.78 22.90 -22.39
C SER A 467 8.75 23.00 -23.52
N ILE A 468 7.51 22.61 -23.25
CA ILE A 468 6.37 22.85 -24.16
C ILE A 468 5.87 24.29 -24.13
N THR A 469 6.12 25.04 -23.04
CA THR A 469 5.41 26.29 -22.73
C THR A 469 5.85 27.46 -23.64
N GLY A 470 4.87 28.15 -24.23
CA GLY A 470 5.03 29.35 -25.05
C GLY A 470 4.55 29.21 -26.49
N ASP A 471 4.97 30.13 -27.36
CA ASP A 471 4.54 30.20 -28.75
C ASP A 471 5.31 29.22 -29.66
N TRP A 472 4.59 28.25 -30.23
CA TRP A 472 5.06 27.41 -31.32
C TRP A 472 4.64 28.02 -32.66
N THR A 473 5.60 28.31 -33.52
CA THR A 473 5.34 28.93 -34.84
C THR A 473 5.63 27.97 -35.98
N LEU A 474 4.62 27.62 -36.76
CA LEU A 474 4.80 26.99 -38.07
C LEU A 474 5.06 28.07 -39.12
N ARG A 475 6.24 28.02 -39.75
CA ARG A 475 6.62 28.88 -40.88
C ARG A 475 6.43 28.12 -42.18
N VAL A 476 5.72 28.71 -43.14
CA VAL A 476 5.49 28.13 -44.47
C VAL A 476 5.81 29.18 -45.53
N SER A 477 6.76 28.92 -46.41
CA SER A 477 7.09 29.80 -47.53
C SER A 477 7.10 29.05 -48.86
N ASP A 478 6.78 29.77 -49.93
CA ASP A 478 6.88 29.30 -51.31
C ASP A 478 8.07 29.99 -51.99
N GLY A 479 8.86 29.19 -52.73
CA GLY A 479 10.07 29.62 -53.44
C GLY A 479 10.03 29.47 -54.96
N ALA A 480 8.86 29.19 -55.56
CA ALA A 480 8.65 29.25 -57.01
C ALA A 480 7.52 30.22 -57.37
N ALA A 481 7.22 30.38 -58.65
CA ALA A 481 6.27 31.39 -59.13
C ALA A 481 5.17 30.77 -60.01
N SER A 482 3.96 31.32 -59.90
CA SER A 482 2.70 31.04 -60.61
C SER A 482 1.66 30.20 -59.84
N ASP A 483 2.00 29.63 -58.68
CA ASP A 483 1.19 28.62 -57.99
C ASP A 483 1.05 28.93 -56.50
N ALA A 484 -0.05 29.56 -56.10
CA ALA A 484 -0.33 29.85 -54.68
C ALA A 484 -1.06 28.68 -53.99
N GLY A 485 -0.76 28.46 -52.71
CA GLY A 485 -1.47 27.48 -51.88
C GLY A 485 -2.10 28.05 -50.60
N THR A 486 -2.54 27.16 -49.73
CA THR A 486 -3.21 27.50 -48.47
C THR A 486 -2.84 26.50 -47.38
N LEU A 487 -2.35 26.98 -46.24
CA LEU A 487 -2.28 26.21 -45.01
C LEU A 487 -3.72 26.02 -44.52
N ASN A 488 -4.20 24.77 -44.53
CA ASN A 488 -5.56 24.43 -44.13
C ASN A 488 -5.66 24.29 -42.62
N SER A 489 -4.74 23.54 -42.02
CA SER A 489 -4.60 23.35 -40.58
C SER A 489 -3.24 22.74 -40.23
N TRP A 490 -2.88 22.81 -38.95
CA TRP A 490 -1.80 22.00 -38.38
C TRP A 490 -2.09 21.67 -36.91
N LYS A 491 -1.51 20.57 -36.42
CA LYS A 491 -1.54 20.19 -35.00
C LYS A 491 -0.17 19.80 -34.49
N ILE A 492 0.06 20.05 -33.21
CA ILE A 492 1.20 19.56 -32.42
C ILE A 492 0.65 18.55 -31.42
N GLU A 493 1.38 17.46 -31.23
CA GLU A 493 1.09 16.40 -30.26
C GLU A 493 2.38 16.12 -29.48
N PHE A 494 2.38 16.45 -28.19
CA PHE A 494 3.49 16.26 -27.27
C PHE A 494 3.29 14.96 -26.51
N VAL A 495 4.32 14.12 -26.44
CA VAL A 495 4.40 13.06 -25.41
C VAL A 495 5.35 13.56 -24.35
N LEU A 496 4.87 13.78 -23.13
CA LEU A 496 5.67 14.32 -22.03
C LEU A 496 6.59 13.26 -21.38
N THR A 497 7.58 13.73 -20.63
CA THR A 497 8.42 12.93 -19.73
C THR A 497 8.53 13.61 -18.36
N GLY A 498 8.29 12.84 -17.29
CA GLY A 498 8.28 13.34 -15.91
C GLY A 498 6.87 13.76 -15.48
N GLU A 499 6.80 14.60 -14.44
CA GLU A 499 5.56 15.11 -13.84
C GLU A 499 4.60 15.66 -14.91
N VAL A 500 3.45 15.00 -15.03
CA VAL A 500 2.34 15.37 -15.91
C VAL A 500 1.53 16.50 -15.24
N PRO A 501 1.09 17.54 -15.97
CA PRO A 501 0.21 18.56 -15.42
C PRO A 501 -1.08 17.96 -14.87
N ALA A 502 -1.59 18.49 -13.76
CA ALA A 502 -2.94 18.16 -13.32
C ALA A 502 -3.97 18.69 -14.33
N GLU A 503 -5.07 17.94 -14.50
CA GLU A 503 -6.20 18.36 -15.34
C GLU A 503 -6.82 19.68 -14.82
N VAL A 504 -7.15 20.57 -15.75
CA VAL A 504 -7.80 21.86 -15.58
C VAL A 504 -9.23 21.70 -16.08
N CYS A 505 -10.13 21.43 -15.14
CA CYS A 505 -11.45 20.85 -15.40
C CYS A 505 -12.47 21.75 -16.14
N ASP A 506 -12.04 22.88 -16.71
CA ASP A 506 -12.88 23.85 -17.42
C ASP A 506 -12.23 24.50 -18.67
N ASP A 507 -11.07 24.04 -19.14
CA ASP A 507 -10.32 24.67 -20.24
C ASP A 507 -10.54 24.06 -21.65
N GLY A 508 -11.17 22.88 -21.72
CA GLY A 508 -11.46 22.17 -22.98
C GLY A 508 -10.29 21.39 -23.57
N ILE A 509 -9.23 21.17 -22.80
CA ILE A 509 -7.99 20.50 -23.21
C ILE A 509 -7.69 19.34 -22.25
N ASP A 510 -7.31 18.20 -22.81
CA ASP A 510 -6.73 17.06 -22.09
C ASP A 510 -5.33 17.48 -21.58
N ASN A 511 -5.22 18.00 -20.36
CA ASN A 511 -3.98 18.52 -19.78
C ASN A 511 -3.12 17.43 -19.13
N ASP A 512 -3.76 16.33 -18.70
CA ASP A 512 -3.09 15.15 -18.15
C ASP A 512 -2.79 14.08 -19.23
N GLY A 513 -3.38 14.24 -20.43
CA GLY A 513 -3.07 13.48 -21.63
C GLY A 513 -3.61 12.05 -21.64
N ASN A 514 -4.65 11.74 -20.86
CA ASN A 514 -5.25 10.40 -20.76
C ASN A 514 -6.36 10.10 -21.78
N GLY A 515 -6.81 11.12 -22.54
CA GLY A 515 -7.84 11.01 -23.57
C GLY A 515 -9.25 11.37 -23.11
N ALA A 516 -9.43 11.78 -21.86
CA ALA A 516 -10.60 12.54 -21.40
C ALA A 516 -10.34 14.05 -21.50
N ILE A 517 -11.37 14.86 -21.28
CA ILE A 517 -11.30 16.33 -21.20
C ILE A 517 -12.27 16.82 -20.13
N ASP A 518 -11.87 17.83 -19.36
CA ASP A 518 -12.75 18.48 -18.37
C ASP A 518 -13.47 17.45 -17.47
N CYS A 519 -14.79 17.60 -17.31
CA CYS A 519 -15.68 16.71 -16.56
C CYS A 519 -15.92 15.32 -17.17
N ALA A 520 -15.28 14.97 -18.29
CA ALA A 520 -15.17 13.57 -18.71
C ALA A 520 -13.99 12.86 -18.01
N ASP A 521 -13.07 13.62 -17.42
CA ASP A 521 -11.91 13.10 -16.70
C ASP A 521 -12.24 12.64 -15.28
N ALA A 522 -11.62 11.55 -14.85
CA ALA A 522 -11.77 11.03 -13.49
C ALA A 522 -11.06 11.90 -12.44
N ALA A 523 -9.96 12.57 -12.79
CA ALA A 523 -9.28 13.56 -11.93
C ALA A 523 -10.20 14.74 -11.59
N CYS A 524 -11.12 15.09 -12.49
CA CYS A 524 -12.10 16.17 -12.33
C CYS A 524 -13.37 15.76 -11.56
N THR A 525 -13.48 14.53 -11.05
CA THR A 525 -14.70 14.03 -10.37
C THR A 525 -15.16 14.91 -9.20
N ASP A 526 -14.20 15.46 -8.45
CA ASP A 526 -14.44 16.32 -7.28
C ASP A 526 -14.23 17.82 -7.58
N ASP A 527 -13.98 18.21 -8.84
CA ASP A 527 -13.77 19.61 -9.20
C ASP A 527 -15.11 20.40 -9.23
N PRO A 528 -15.15 21.65 -8.70
CA PRO A 528 -16.36 22.48 -8.74
C PRO A 528 -16.95 22.73 -10.13
N ALA A 529 -16.15 22.72 -11.20
CA ALA A 529 -16.63 22.81 -12.58
C ALA A 529 -17.49 21.61 -13.00
N CYS A 530 -17.29 20.47 -12.33
CA CYS A 530 -17.82 19.15 -12.68
C CYS A 530 -18.81 18.58 -11.65
N ALA A 531 -19.04 19.29 -10.56
CA ALA A 531 -20.04 18.95 -9.55
C ALA A 531 -21.44 18.78 -10.17
N THR A 532 -22.13 17.69 -9.84
CA THR A 532 -23.39 17.32 -10.50
C THR A 532 -24.53 18.30 -10.18
N ALA A 533 -25.10 18.90 -11.23
CA ALA A 533 -26.10 19.93 -11.05
C ALA A 533 -27.42 19.41 -10.43
N GLN A 534 -27.79 19.96 -9.28
CA GLN A 534 -29.05 19.69 -8.59
C GLN A 534 -30.21 20.44 -9.27
N ASN A 535 -31.30 19.75 -9.60
CA ASN A 535 -32.50 20.39 -10.13
C ASN A 535 -33.53 20.67 -9.01
N VAL A 536 -33.86 21.94 -8.83
CA VAL A 536 -34.95 22.43 -7.97
C VAL A 536 -36.19 22.66 -8.83
N ASP A 537 -37.34 22.13 -8.44
CA ASP A 537 -38.59 22.22 -9.20
C ASP A 537 -39.75 22.51 -8.25
N LEU A 538 -40.27 23.74 -8.28
CA LEU A 538 -41.26 24.25 -7.35
C LEU A 538 -42.39 24.97 -8.09
N SER A 539 -43.58 25.01 -7.49
CA SER A 539 -44.73 25.77 -8.03
C SER A 539 -45.52 26.47 -6.94
N ASN A 540 -46.13 27.60 -7.30
CA ASN A 540 -47.14 28.27 -6.49
C ASN A 540 -48.45 28.32 -7.27
N THR A 541 -49.48 27.65 -6.74
CA THR A 541 -50.81 27.52 -7.32
C THR A 541 -51.86 28.36 -6.59
N THR A 542 -51.43 29.33 -5.78
CA THR A 542 -52.32 30.29 -5.10
C THR A 542 -52.70 31.40 -6.08
N PRO A 543 -53.98 31.55 -6.48
CA PRO A 543 -54.34 32.56 -7.46
C PRO A 543 -54.19 33.98 -6.90
N VAL A 544 -53.62 34.88 -7.70
CA VAL A 544 -53.45 36.31 -7.34
C VAL A 544 -54.12 37.17 -8.41
N SER A 545 -55.09 38.00 -8.00
CA SER A 545 -55.73 38.96 -8.91
C SER A 545 -54.75 40.04 -9.36
N ILE A 546 -54.75 40.33 -10.66
CA ILE A 546 -53.92 41.36 -11.29
C ILE A 546 -54.73 42.67 -11.24
N PRO A 547 -54.21 43.76 -10.63
CA PRO A 547 -54.92 45.03 -10.59
C PRO A 547 -54.86 45.77 -11.94
N ASP A 548 -55.99 46.37 -12.32
CA ASP A 548 -56.21 47.23 -13.50
C ASP A 548 -55.32 48.50 -13.45
N ASP A 549 -54.64 48.85 -14.54
CA ASP A 549 -53.78 50.04 -14.71
C ASP A 549 -52.74 50.27 -13.57
N ASP A 550 -52.21 49.20 -12.98
CA ASP A 550 -51.28 49.26 -11.85
C ASP A 550 -49.86 48.76 -12.20
N LEU A 551 -48.98 49.73 -12.49
CA LEU A 551 -47.56 49.51 -12.78
C LEU A 551 -46.75 48.90 -11.60
N THR A 552 -47.33 48.74 -10.41
CA THR A 552 -46.70 47.99 -9.31
C THR A 552 -46.95 46.48 -9.41
N GLY A 553 -48.07 46.07 -10.02
CA GLY A 553 -48.39 44.69 -10.37
C GLY A 553 -48.74 43.75 -9.21
N ALA A 554 -49.36 42.62 -9.57
CA ALA A 554 -49.52 41.49 -8.67
C ALA A 554 -48.17 40.79 -8.44
N THR A 555 -47.86 40.43 -7.19
CA THR A 555 -46.65 39.67 -6.84
C THR A 555 -47.01 38.30 -6.25
N SER A 556 -46.34 37.24 -6.71
CA SER A 556 -46.40 35.90 -6.14
C SER A 556 -44.98 35.39 -5.85
N THR A 557 -44.80 34.65 -4.76
CA THR A 557 -43.48 34.22 -4.25
C THR A 557 -43.35 32.71 -4.22
N ILE A 558 -42.17 32.20 -4.58
CA ILE A 558 -41.70 30.85 -4.28
C ILE A 558 -40.43 31.00 -3.44
N ASN A 559 -40.36 30.31 -2.30
CA ASN A 559 -39.16 30.28 -1.46
C ASN A 559 -38.32 29.04 -1.79
N VAL A 560 -37.04 29.24 -2.11
CA VAL A 560 -36.09 28.18 -2.42
C VAL A 560 -35.11 28.04 -1.24
N SER A 561 -35.11 26.87 -0.59
CA SER A 561 -34.22 26.59 0.55
C SER A 561 -32.85 26.02 0.15
N THR A 562 -32.68 25.61 -1.11
CA THR A 562 -31.43 25.07 -1.64
C THR A 562 -30.33 26.14 -1.70
N THR A 563 -29.12 25.79 -1.25
CA THR A 563 -27.91 26.61 -1.41
C THR A 563 -27.18 26.24 -2.71
N GLY A 564 -26.41 27.18 -3.25
CA GLY A 564 -25.69 27.02 -4.51
C GLY A 564 -25.91 28.19 -5.47
N THR A 565 -25.40 28.05 -6.68
CA THR A 565 -25.42 29.03 -7.77
C THR A 565 -26.35 28.57 -8.91
N VAL A 566 -26.98 29.53 -9.60
CA VAL A 566 -27.87 29.25 -10.73
C VAL A 566 -27.04 28.87 -11.97
N ALA A 567 -27.27 27.68 -12.52
CA ALA A 567 -26.73 27.24 -13.81
C ALA A 567 -27.77 27.33 -14.96
N GLY A 568 -29.06 27.37 -14.65
CA GLY A 568 -30.12 27.65 -15.61
C GLY A 568 -31.51 27.72 -14.98
N ILE A 569 -32.44 28.43 -15.62
CA ILE A 569 -33.81 28.61 -15.11
C ILE A 569 -34.85 28.37 -16.22
N THR A 570 -35.96 27.71 -15.87
CA THR A 570 -37.20 27.73 -16.64
C THR A 570 -38.36 28.18 -15.75
N VAL A 571 -39.19 29.09 -16.27
CA VAL A 571 -40.40 29.59 -15.60
C VAL A 571 -41.62 29.26 -16.43
N ASP A 572 -42.54 28.45 -15.90
CA ASP A 572 -43.87 28.26 -16.49
C ASP A 572 -44.85 29.23 -15.82
N VAL A 573 -45.67 29.94 -16.59
CA VAL A 573 -46.77 30.77 -16.06
C VAL A 573 -48.12 30.32 -16.63
N ASP A 574 -49.16 30.44 -15.81
CA ASP A 574 -50.57 30.31 -16.20
C ASP A 574 -51.33 31.53 -15.66
N ILE A 575 -51.69 32.43 -16.57
CA ILE A 575 -52.37 33.70 -16.28
C ILE A 575 -53.66 33.77 -17.10
N THR A 576 -54.79 34.01 -16.45
CA THR A 576 -56.03 34.40 -17.12
C THR A 576 -56.03 35.91 -17.34
N HIS A 577 -56.17 36.38 -18.58
CA HIS A 577 -56.29 37.81 -18.93
C HIS A 577 -57.04 37.97 -20.27
N PRO A 578 -58.01 38.89 -20.40
CA PRO A 578 -58.77 39.06 -21.65
C PRO A 578 -57.95 39.73 -22.78
N PHE A 579 -56.89 40.47 -22.45
CA PHE A 579 -56.05 41.15 -23.44
C PHE A 579 -54.56 41.02 -23.05
N ARG A 580 -53.83 40.09 -23.68
CA ARG A 580 -52.40 39.86 -23.36
C ARG A 580 -51.45 41.05 -23.67
N PRO A 581 -51.70 41.97 -24.63
CA PRO A 581 -50.80 43.11 -24.88
C PRO A 581 -50.60 44.06 -23.70
N ASP A 582 -51.48 44.03 -22.70
CA ASP A 582 -51.38 44.86 -21.51
C ASP A 582 -50.49 44.24 -20.42
N LEU A 583 -50.15 42.95 -20.54
CA LEU A 583 -49.35 42.24 -19.57
C LEU A 583 -47.84 42.52 -19.72
N ILE A 584 -47.20 42.85 -18.61
CA ILE A 584 -45.75 42.71 -18.42
C ILE A 584 -45.50 41.69 -17.30
N VAL A 585 -44.74 40.63 -17.59
CA VAL A 585 -44.35 39.61 -16.62
C VAL A 585 -42.86 39.73 -16.33
N LYS A 586 -42.48 39.82 -15.05
CA LYS A 586 -41.10 39.88 -14.58
C LYS A 586 -40.80 38.81 -13.54
N LEU A 587 -39.56 38.34 -13.52
CA LEU A 587 -38.99 37.52 -12.47
C LEU A 587 -37.99 38.36 -11.66
N ARG A 588 -38.07 38.28 -10.32
CA ARG A 588 -37.07 38.85 -9.40
C ARG A 588 -36.39 37.73 -8.63
N ALA A 589 -35.06 37.70 -8.67
CA ALA A 589 -34.20 36.79 -7.92
C ALA A 589 -34.04 37.22 -6.45
N PRO A 590 -33.62 36.33 -5.52
CA PRO A 590 -33.39 36.65 -4.11
C PRO A 590 -32.38 37.80 -3.89
N GLY A 591 -31.35 37.88 -4.74
CA GLY A 591 -30.36 38.98 -4.74
C GLY A 591 -30.90 40.33 -5.21
N GLY A 592 -32.16 40.41 -5.66
CA GLY A 592 -32.83 41.65 -6.09
C GLY A 592 -32.72 41.97 -7.59
N ALA A 593 -32.00 41.17 -8.37
CA ALA A 593 -31.98 41.29 -9.84
C ALA A 593 -33.38 41.01 -10.43
N GLU A 594 -33.77 41.79 -11.44
CA GLU A 594 -35.06 41.65 -12.15
C GLU A 594 -34.85 41.41 -13.65
N LEU A 595 -35.67 40.53 -14.22
CA LEU A 595 -35.72 40.24 -15.65
C LEU A 595 -37.17 40.27 -16.14
N THR A 596 -37.43 40.91 -17.28
CA THR A 596 -38.73 40.84 -17.96
C THR A 596 -38.81 39.55 -18.79
N LEU A 597 -39.76 38.66 -18.46
CA LEU A 597 -40.02 37.42 -19.19
C LEU A 597 -40.94 37.66 -20.39
N PHE A 598 -41.93 38.55 -20.22
CA PHE A 598 -42.92 38.87 -21.24
C PHE A 598 -43.21 40.36 -21.24
N ASP A 599 -43.06 40.98 -22.40
CA ASP A 599 -43.61 42.29 -22.76
C ASP A 599 -43.75 42.29 -24.30
N ASN A 600 -44.97 42.14 -24.80
CA ASN A 600 -45.23 42.11 -26.24
C ASN A 600 -46.57 42.77 -26.56
N ASP A 601 -46.52 43.99 -27.11
CA ASP A 601 -47.67 44.81 -27.45
C ASP A 601 -48.39 44.37 -28.75
N GLN A 602 -47.88 43.34 -29.44
CA GLN A 602 -48.47 42.78 -30.67
C GLN A 602 -49.13 41.39 -30.48
N ASP A 603 -49.09 40.81 -29.28
CA ASP A 603 -49.62 39.47 -28.97
C ASP A 603 -51.08 39.56 -28.49
N TYR A 604 -52.02 39.80 -29.41
CA TYR A 604 -53.45 40.09 -29.17
C TYR A 604 -54.32 38.89 -28.70
N GLU A 605 -53.71 37.83 -28.20
CA GLU A 605 -54.43 36.62 -27.76
C GLU A 605 -54.96 36.75 -26.31
N GLU A 606 -55.92 35.89 -25.95
CA GLU A 606 -56.38 35.75 -24.57
C GLU A 606 -55.42 34.87 -23.74
N ASN A 607 -55.35 35.16 -22.43
CA ASN A 607 -54.59 34.44 -21.40
C ASN A 607 -53.08 34.40 -21.67
N LEU A 608 -52.26 33.90 -20.76
CA LEU A 608 -50.84 33.62 -21.01
C LEU A 608 -50.45 32.33 -20.30
N VAL A 609 -50.38 31.25 -21.07
CA VAL A 609 -49.81 29.97 -20.66
C VAL A 609 -48.54 29.75 -21.46
N ARG A 610 -47.37 29.91 -20.83
CA ARG A 610 -46.07 29.90 -21.53
C ARG A 610 -44.92 29.52 -20.60
N SER A 611 -43.95 28.79 -21.15
CA SER A 611 -42.65 28.51 -20.54
C SER A 611 -41.60 29.51 -21.04
N PHE A 612 -40.77 30.03 -20.14
CA PHE A 612 -39.67 30.96 -20.43
C PHE A 612 -38.36 30.38 -19.92
N THR A 613 -37.37 30.22 -20.79
CA THR A 613 -35.99 29.90 -20.38
C THR A 613 -35.23 31.17 -20.07
N VAL A 614 -34.48 31.19 -18.97
CA VAL A 614 -33.78 32.36 -18.43
C VAL A 614 -32.32 32.02 -18.20
N THR A 615 -31.44 32.77 -18.85
CA THR A 615 -29.96 32.67 -18.75
C THR A 615 -29.33 33.84 -18.00
N ASP A 616 -29.97 35.01 -18.00
CA ASP A 616 -29.39 36.28 -17.50
C ASP A 616 -29.25 36.35 -15.97
N LEU A 617 -29.66 35.28 -15.28
CA LEU A 617 -29.55 35.12 -13.82
C LEU A 617 -28.59 33.99 -13.43
N ASN A 618 -27.83 33.43 -14.39
CA ASN A 618 -26.79 32.44 -14.10
C ASN A 618 -25.69 33.05 -13.20
N GLY A 619 -25.09 32.21 -12.36
CA GLY A 619 -24.12 32.60 -11.33
C GLY A 619 -24.70 33.33 -10.11
N GLN A 620 -26.01 33.64 -10.09
CA GLN A 620 -26.66 34.22 -8.91
C GLN A 620 -26.89 33.18 -7.81
N ALA A 621 -26.98 33.61 -6.56
CA ALA A 621 -27.33 32.74 -5.43
C ALA A 621 -28.78 32.24 -5.54
N VAL A 622 -28.96 30.92 -5.36
CA VAL A 622 -30.26 30.23 -5.52
C VAL A 622 -31.18 30.44 -4.33
N ASN A 623 -30.62 30.48 -3.12
CA ASN A 623 -31.36 30.48 -1.85
C ASN A 623 -32.15 31.78 -1.63
N GLY A 624 -33.44 31.66 -1.32
CA GLY A 624 -34.31 32.75 -0.87
C GLY A 624 -35.61 32.90 -1.65
N ASP A 625 -36.18 34.10 -1.59
CA ASP A 625 -37.47 34.44 -2.21
C ASP A 625 -37.31 34.79 -3.70
N TRP A 626 -37.79 33.90 -4.57
CA TRP A 626 -38.04 34.19 -5.98
C TRP A 626 -39.44 34.75 -6.16
N ARG A 627 -39.59 35.84 -6.91
CA ARG A 627 -40.88 36.54 -7.06
C ARG A 627 -41.24 36.72 -8.52
N LEU A 628 -42.43 36.26 -8.90
CA LEU A 628 -43.06 36.61 -10.16
C LEU A 628 -43.92 37.86 -9.97
N ILE A 629 -43.73 38.85 -10.83
CA ILE A 629 -44.46 40.12 -10.83
C ILE A 629 -45.22 40.21 -12.15
N VAL A 630 -46.54 40.36 -12.08
CA VAL A 630 -47.43 40.47 -13.24
C VAL A 630 -48.14 41.81 -13.19
N ILE A 631 -47.82 42.68 -14.14
CA ILE A 631 -48.34 44.04 -14.28
C ILE A 631 -49.37 44.04 -15.40
N ASP A 632 -50.53 44.64 -15.16
CA ASP A 632 -51.38 45.19 -16.20
C ASP A 632 -51.02 46.68 -16.35
N ARG A 633 -50.73 47.11 -17.59
CA ARG A 633 -50.29 48.48 -17.91
C ARG A 633 -51.35 49.34 -18.59
N ALA A 634 -52.57 48.83 -18.74
CA ALA A 634 -53.67 49.53 -19.36
C ALA A 634 -54.91 49.51 -18.47
N ALA A 635 -55.88 50.33 -18.82
CA ALA A 635 -57.14 50.45 -18.09
C ALA A 635 -58.30 49.76 -18.81
N ARG A 636 -59.11 49.00 -18.05
CA ARG A 636 -60.45 48.39 -18.29
C ARG A 636 -60.48 46.89 -18.10
N ASP A 637 -59.34 46.24 -18.24
CA ASP A 637 -59.20 44.81 -18.23
C ASP A 637 -58.59 44.37 -16.89
N THR A 638 -58.78 43.10 -16.53
CA THR A 638 -58.22 42.53 -15.30
C THR A 638 -58.00 41.06 -15.50
N GLY A 639 -57.09 40.48 -14.71
CA GLY A 639 -56.87 39.05 -14.75
C GLY A 639 -56.49 38.43 -13.42
N THR A 640 -55.96 37.22 -13.52
CA THR A 640 -55.52 36.44 -12.38
C THR A 640 -54.32 35.61 -12.80
N LEU A 641 -53.21 35.73 -12.08
CA LEU A 641 -52.16 34.73 -12.10
C LEU A 641 -52.72 33.48 -11.41
N ASN A 642 -53.01 32.44 -12.18
CA ASN A 642 -53.61 31.20 -11.68
C ASN A 642 -52.54 30.34 -10.96
N SER A 643 -51.39 30.17 -11.61
CA SER A 643 -50.22 29.49 -11.05
C SER A 643 -48.94 29.86 -11.78
N TRP A 644 -47.80 29.54 -11.17
CA TRP A 644 -46.50 29.53 -11.84
C TRP A 644 -45.57 28.47 -11.26
N ARG A 645 -44.61 28.04 -12.06
CA ARG A 645 -43.58 27.05 -11.72
C ARG A 645 -42.21 27.64 -11.98
N LEU A 646 -41.27 27.31 -11.11
CA LEU A 646 -39.87 27.70 -11.18
C LEU A 646 -39.01 26.44 -11.13
N GLN A 647 -38.32 26.18 -12.22
CA GLN A 647 -37.32 25.12 -12.35
C GLN A 647 -35.94 25.77 -12.40
N ILE A 648 -35.03 25.37 -11.51
CA ILE A 648 -33.66 25.89 -11.42
C ILE A 648 -32.68 24.72 -11.44
N THR A 649 -31.73 24.77 -12.35
CA THR A 649 -30.53 23.92 -12.30
C THR A 649 -29.48 24.62 -11.46
N VAL A 650 -28.96 23.94 -10.45
CA VAL A 650 -28.13 24.47 -9.37
C VAL A 650 -26.78 23.76 -9.36
N THR A 651 -25.70 24.53 -9.32
CA THR A 651 -24.33 24.06 -9.02
C THR A 651 -23.99 24.46 -7.57
N GLU A 652 -23.23 23.65 -6.82
CA GLU A 652 -22.91 23.95 -5.41
C GLU A 652 -22.07 25.23 -5.23
#